data_AF-A0A2M7WIH4-F1
#
_entry.id   AF-A0A2M7WIH4-F1
#
_cell.length_a   1.000
_cell.length_b   1.000
_cell.length_c   1.000
_cell.angle_alpha   90.00
_cell.angle_beta   90.00
_cell.angle_gamma   90.00
#
_symmetry.space_group_name_H-M   'P 1'
#
loop_
_entity.id
_entity.type
_entity.pdbx_description
1 polymer ?
#
loop_
_entity_poly.entity_id
_entity_poly.type
_entity_poly.pdbx_seq_one_letter_code
_entity_poly.pdbx_strand_id
1 'polypeptide(L)'
;MVKNPIVNQRGSALVVTLSVLVLLSLIGISAVVTSNTDIGISGNEKRSKQTFYVAEAGLERAVNEYIITNFMDENVAPMVDMYSWLEDAVDSTLYDEVTLGNNCRYTVQIASVTDPGTTAPFIDCRDVEVTAIGDYEDNTERTAITATVRVGILPSGVFDYAYFINHFGWWAGFPSGGATANGNVRANGHFDVLSGYFEGNGNPGLNPFNGDIANSGGVFAGGYAFPSSGSRYEGMSYFAENRHSYAGVDNSAWDPATIPMPNLNDPGDADSDGNVQELNPYYVQLARGELGGNAGKVGIDTNGNGTLQDSEILFRGAWGDSTGENGNVVLSGTASKPIIIDGPVVIRGDLVIKGYVKGQGAFYVGRNTYIARTVQYSNPPSARPVYEYGVDDPADYADEVNDWIEANASKDLVSFQTRENVVLADYTKSTWTRYITNPGGWLRDYRNDGSEDVGIDGIFGNQTSSSNPYGGSSKERDGYWTVELLNNSTGERVEADLTISSGAVTIPSGFTVVPGSGEDVDGDGSYDRAYTYSNFQLAASWIPANYLNCPTSSSENTFSKFADSKVGRIDGTIYTNHALAGCFYNNSNVNGALVARNEAMIVYGSAITLNHDERLTKWGSGAMDYSMYLSRVKGVATVAWEQE
;
A
#
# COMPACT_ATOMS: atom_id res chain seq x y z
N MET A 1 -30.47 104.94 31.17
CA MET A 1 -29.97 103.60 30.76
C MET A 1 -29.10 103.12 31.91
N VAL A 2 -29.32 102.00 32.58
CA VAL A 2 -29.49 100.62 32.08
C VAL A 2 -30.47 99.86 33.02
N LYS A 3 -31.40 99.08 32.47
CA LYS A 3 -32.27 98.14 33.20
C LYS A 3 -31.49 96.82 33.37
N ASN A 4 -31.26 96.37 34.60
CA ASN A 4 -30.80 95.00 34.87
C ASN A 4 -32.01 94.09 35.10
N PRO A 5 -32.26 93.08 34.25
CA PRO A 5 -33.28 92.08 34.52
C PRO A 5 -32.71 91.01 35.47
N ILE A 6 -33.39 90.75 36.58
CA ILE A 6 -33.11 89.58 37.42
C ILE A 6 -33.86 88.40 36.78
N VAL A 7 -33.12 87.48 36.17
CA VAL A 7 -33.68 86.30 35.46
C VAL A 7 -33.65 85.10 36.42
N ASN A 8 -34.81 84.60 36.85
CA ASN A 8 -34.92 83.41 37.70
C ASN A 8 -34.82 82.13 36.86
N GLN A 9 -33.60 81.59 36.74
CA GLN A 9 -33.26 80.39 35.94
C GLN A 9 -33.47 79.05 36.71
N ARG A 10 -34.04 79.06 37.92
CA ARG A 10 -34.17 77.85 38.75
C ARG A 10 -35.17 76.83 38.19
N GLY A 11 -36.26 77.31 37.56
CA GLY A 11 -37.28 76.45 36.93
C GLY A 11 -36.81 75.83 35.61
N SER A 12 -36.11 76.60 34.76
CA SER A 12 -35.51 76.09 33.53
C SER A 12 -34.40 75.08 33.82
N ALA A 13 -33.56 75.32 34.84
CA ALA A 13 -32.55 74.36 35.29
C ALA A 13 -33.18 73.04 35.73
N LEU A 14 -34.25 73.07 36.54
CA LEU A 14 -34.95 71.85 37.00
C LEU A 14 -35.57 71.06 35.84
N VAL A 15 -36.21 71.73 34.88
CA VAL A 15 -36.79 71.07 33.70
C VAL A 15 -35.71 70.45 32.82
N VAL A 16 -34.59 71.15 32.60
CA VAL A 16 -33.45 70.59 31.85
C VAL A 16 -32.86 69.38 32.58
N THR A 17 -32.66 69.45 33.89
CA THR A 17 -32.15 68.31 34.69
C THR A 17 -33.10 67.11 34.65
N LEU A 18 -34.41 67.33 34.75
CA LEU A 18 -35.42 66.26 34.65
C LEU A 18 -35.47 65.65 33.24
N SER A 19 -35.42 66.48 32.19
CA SER A 19 -35.35 66.00 30.81
C SER A 19 -34.09 65.18 30.56
N VAL A 20 -32.94 65.61 31.08
CA VAL A 20 -31.68 64.86 31.00
C VAL A 20 -31.78 63.55 31.79
N LEU A 21 -32.38 63.54 32.99
CA LEU A 21 -32.60 62.32 33.77
C LEU A 21 -33.51 61.31 33.07
N VAL A 22 -34.58 61.79 32.43
CA VAL A 22 -35.49 60.93 31.65
C VAL A 22 -34.75 60.35 30.44
N LEU A 23 -33.99 61.16 29.72
CA LEU A 23 -33.18 60.70 28.59
C LEU A 23 -32.13 59.65 29.03
N LEU A 24 -31.41 59.91 30.12
CA LEU A 24 -30.44 58.96 30.69
C LEU A 24 -31.11 57.66 31.14
N SER A 25 -32.31 57.73 31.70
CA SER A 25 -33.08 56.55 32.12
C SER A 25 -33.52 55.71 30.91
N LEU A 26 -33.99 56.35 29.83
CA LEU A 26 -34.36 55.68 28.59
C LEU A 26 -33.14 55.02 27.92
N ILE A 27 -32.00 55.70 27.91
CA ILE A 27 -30.73 55.13 27.41
C ILE A 27 -30.31 53.94 28.29
N GLY A 28 -30.41 54.05 29.62
CA GLY A 28 -30.09 52.97 30.55
C GLY A 28 -30.97 51.74 30.37
N ILE A 29 -32.29 51.91 30.23
CA ILE A 29 -33.23 50.81 29.95
C ILE A 29 -32.91 50.16 28.60
N SER A 30 -32.68 50.97 27.56
CA SER A 30 -32.31 50.47 26.23
C SER A 30 -31.02 49.63 26.30
N ALA A 31 -29.99 50.14 26.98
CA ALA A 31 -28.73 49.43 27.15
C ALA A 31 -28.89 48.08 27.88
N VAL A 32 -29.75 48.00 28.90
CA VAL A 32 -30.03 46.74 29.61
C VAL A 32 -30.79 45.74 28.74
N VAL A 33 -31.80 46.21 27.97
CA VAL A 33 -32.56 45.35 27.06
C VAL A 33 -31.66 44.80 25.95
N THR A 34 -30.83 45.65 25.35
CA THR A 34 -29.82 45.22 24.37
C THR A 34 -28.86 44.22 24.99
N SER A 35 -28.33 44.48 26.19
CA SER A 35 -27.41 43.56 26.88
C SER A 35 -28.04 42.20 27.16
N ASN A 36 -29.29 42.15 27.61
CA ASN A 36 -30.00 40.89 27.84
C ASN A 36 -30.23 40.12 26.53
N THR A 37 -30.49 40.84 25.44
CA THR A 37 -30.67 40.24 24.11
C THR A 37 -29.35 39.66 23.60
N ASP A 38 -28.25 40.41 23.71
CA ASP A 38 -26.91 39.99 23.31
C ASP A 38 -26.44 38.78 24.12
N ILE A 39 -26.69 38.76 25.43
CA ILE A 39 -26.41 37.60 26.30
C ILE A 39 -27.22 36.37 25.85
N GLY A 40 -28.49 36.56 25.49
CA GLY A 40 -29.33 35.48 24.96
C GLY A 40 -28.80 34.91 23.64
N ILE A 41 -28.46 35.79 22.69
CA ILE A 41 -27.88 35.41 21.39
C ILE A 41 -26.55 34.67 21.60
N SER A 42 -25.64 35.24 22.40
CA SER A 42 -24.35 34.60 22.71
C SER A 42 -24.51 33.26 23.43
N GLY A 43 -25.53 33.12 24.28
CA GLY A 43 -25.85 31.86 24.94
C GLY A 43 -26.31 30.79 23.95
N ASN A 44 -27.20 31.14 23.02
CA ASN A 44 -27.67 30.24 21.97
C ASN A 44 -26.52 29.85 21.02
N GLU A 45 -25.74 30.83 20.55
CA GLU A 45 -24.59 30.59 19.68
C GLU A 45 -23.56 29.67 20.36
N LYS A 46 -23.29 29.88 21.65
CA LYS A 46 -22.42 28.99 22.43
C LYS A 46 -22.97 27.56 22.46
N ARG A 47 -24.26 27.37 22.76
CA ARG A 47 -24.86 26.03 22.83
C ARG A 47 -24.88 25.33 21.48
N SER A 48 -25.25 26.04 20.42
CA SER A 48 -25.22 25.53 19.04
C SER A 48 -23.80 25.10 18.62
N LYS A 49 -22.76 25.86 18.98
CA LYS A 49 -21.37 25.44 18.78
C LYS A 49 -21.01 24.20 19.61
N GLN A 50 -21.51 24.09 20.83
CA GLN A 50 -21.26 22.91 21.68
C GLN A 50 -21.92 21.65 21.10
N THR A 51 -23.17 21.72 20.65
CA THR A 51 -23.86 20.58 20.01
C THR A 51 -23.19 20.18 18.72
N PHE A 52 -22.73 21.16 17.93
CA PHE A 52 -21.93 20.90 16.73
C PHE A 52 -20.64 20.12 17.03
N TYR A 53 -19.80 20.61 17.95
CA TYR A 53 -18.54 19.93 18.27
C TYR A 53 -18.75 18.54 18.88
N VAL A 54 -19.84 18.35 19.61
CA VAL A 54 -20.17 17.05 20.22
C VAL A 54 -20.68 16.06 19.17
N ALA A 55 -21.46 16.52 18.19
CA ALA A 55 -21.84 15.72 17.02
C ALA A 55 -20.61 15.35 16.17
N GLU A 56 -19.72 16.31 15.90
CA GLU A 56 -18.48 16.10 15.14
C GLU A 56 -17.57 15.08 15.84
N ALA A 57 -17.41 15.19 17.16
CA ALA A 57 -16.64 14.21 17.93
C ALA A 57 -17.26 12.79 17.86
N GLY A 58 -18.58 12.68 17.90
CA GLY A 58 -19.28 11.41 17.71
C GLY A 58 -19.06 10.83 16.32
N LEU A 59 -19.18 11.66 15.29
CA LEU A 59 -18.96 11.29 13.89
C LEU A 59 -17.53 10.77 13.68
N GLU A 60 -16.53 11.56 14.06
CA GLU A 60 -15.11 11.19 13.93
C GLU A 60 -14.81 9.88 14.64
N ARG A 61 -15.37 9.69 15.85
CA ARG A 61 -15.22 8.44 16.58
C ARG A 61 -15.84 7.26 15.83
N ALA A 62 -17.02 7.41 15.25
CA ALA A 62 -17.66 6.33 14.49
C ALA A 62 -16.90 5.98 13.21
N VAL A 63 -16.43 6.99 12.48
CA VAL A 63 -15.63 6.77 11.27
C VAL A 63 -14.33 6.04 11.61
N ASN A 64 -13.62 6.46 12.65
CA ASN A 64 -12.33 5.86 13.01
C ASN A 64 -12.47 4.50 13.72
N GLU A 65 -13.21 4.44 14.83
CA GLU A 65 -13.29 3.22 15.68
C GLU A 65 -14.19 2.12 15.12
N TYR A 66 -15.15 2.45 14.25
CA TYR A 66 -16.06 1.46 13.68
C TYR A 66 -15.77 1.25 12.18
N ILE A 67 -15.90 2.28 11.34
CA ILE A 67 -15.82 2.09 9.89
C ILE A 67 -14.41 1.73 9.44
N ILE A 68 -13.41 2.56 9.75
CA ILE A 68 -12.03 2.34 9.32
C ILE A 68 -11.47 1.07 9.96
N THR A 69 -11.61 0.90 11.27
CA THR A 69 -11.12 -0.29 11.98
C THR A 69 -11.69 -1.59 11.39
N ASN A 70 -13.02 -1.69 11.23
CA ASN A 70 -13.63 -2.91 10.69
C ASN A 70 -13.32 -3.11 9.20
N PHE A 71 -13.25 -2.04 8.42
CA PHE A 71 -12.91 -2.14 7.00
C PHE A 71 -11.49 -2.67 6.81
N MET A 72 -10.53 -2.18 7.60
CA MET A 72 -9.13 -2.63 7.51
C MET A 72 -8.90 -4.03 8.07
N ASP A 73 -9.83 -4.58 8.86
CA ASP A 73 -9.75 -5.92 9.41
C ASP A 73 -10.17 -6.98 8.38
N GLU A 74 -9.24 -7.86 7.98
CA GLU A 74 -9.52 -8.95 7.04
C GLU A 74 -10.50 -10.00 7.60
N ASN A 75 -10.69 -10.09 8.91
CA ASN A 75 -11.69 -11.00 9.49
C ASN A 75 -13.13 -10.44 9.39
N VAL A 76 -13.27 -9.11 9.27
CA VAL A 76 -14.57 -8.43 9.20
C VAL A 76 -14.92 -8.07 7.76
N ALA A 77 -13.94 -7.61 6.99
CA ALA A 77 -14.08 -7.15 5.62
C ALA A 77 -13.11 -7.90 4.68
N PRO A 78 -13.16 -9.24 4.61
CA PRO A 78 -12.24 -10.00 3.77
C PRO A 78 -12.35 -9.57 2.30
N MET A 79 -11.25 -9.61 1.55
CA MET A 79 -11.24 -9.17 0.14
C MET A 79 -12.28 -9.89 -0.76
N VAL A 80 -12.68 -11.11 -0.42
CA VAL A 80 -13.71 -11.87 -1.15
C VAL A 80 -15.13 -11.36 -0.92
N ASP A 81 -15.39 -10.73 0.23
CA ASP A 81 -16.70 -10.19 0.61
C ASP A 81 -16.53 -8.97 1.53
N MET A 82 -16.06 -7.89 0.93
CA MET A 82 -15.56 -6.74 1.66
C MET A 82 -16.65 -5.88 2.31
N TYR A 83 -17.86 -5.92 1.77
CA TYR A 83 -18.91 -4.95 2.11
C TYR A 83 -20.11 -5.55 2.85
N SER A 84 -20.26 -6.87 2.92
CA SER A 84 -21.45 -7.48 3.54
C SER A 84 -21.68 -7.01 4.97
N TRP A 85 -20.63 -6.93 5.80
CA TRP A 85 -20.74 -6.47 7.20
C TRP A 85 -21.29 -5.04 7.33
N LEU A 86 -21.00 -4.20 6.34
CA LEU A 86 -21.39 -2.81 6.31
C LEU A 86 -22.81 -2.66 5.75
N GLU A 87 -23.14 -3.41 4.71
CA GLU A 87 -24.50 -3.51 4.16
C GLU A 87 -25.49 -4.05 5.21
N ASP A 88 -25.07 -4.96 6.08
CA ASP A 88 -25.84 -5.45 7.23
C ASP A 88 -25.99 -4.43 8.37
N ALA A 89 -25.15 -3.39 8.40
CA ALA A 89 -25.13 -2.36 9.45
C ALA A 89 -26.00 -1.13 9.14
N VAL A 90 -26.72 -1.12 8.01
CA VAL A 90 -27.66 -0.03 7.66
C VAL A 90 -28.74 0.13 8.75
N ASP A 91 -29.09 1.38 9.06
CA ASP A 91 -30.01 1.78 10.13
C ASP A 91 -29.55 1.42 11.56
N SER A 92 -28.31 0.95 11.74
CA SER A 92 -27.78 0.63 13.06
C SER A 92 -27.37 1.90 13.83
N THR A 93 -27.61 1.89 15.15
CA THR A 93 -27.10 2.91 16.07
C THR A 93 -25.78 2.43 16.66
N LEU A 94 -24.68 3.10 16.30
CA LEU A 94 -23.33 2.75 16.74
C LEU A 94 -23.06 3.26 18.15
N TYR A 95 -23.51 4.49 18.43
CA TYR A 95 -23.39 5.13 19.73
C TYR A 95 -24.72 5.74 20.11
N ASP A 96 -25.17 5.48 21.33
CA ASP A 96 -26.48 5.94 21.83
C ASP A 96 -26.32 6.79 23.09
N GLU A 97 -26.75 8.05 23.01
CA GLU A 97 -26.75 9.05 24.08
C GLU A 97 -25.43 9.14 24.87
N VAL A 98 -24.28 9.06 24.19
CA VAL A 98 -22.97 9.10 24.84
C VAL A 98 -22.69 10.50 25.35
N THR A 99 -22.48 10.63 26.67
CA THR A 99 -22.22 11.92 27.31
C THR A 99 -20.79 12.40 27.00
N LEU A 100 -20.66 13.65 26.54
CA LEU A 100 -19.37 14.28 26.28
C LEU A 100 -19.36 15.72 26.81
N GLY A 101 -18.53 15.99 27.83
CA GLY A 101 -18.49 17.28 28.51
C GLY A 101 -19.68 17.53 29.44
N ASN A 102 -20.01 18.80 29.68
CA ASN A 102 -21.11 19.19 30.57
C ASN A 102 -22.42 19.36 29.79
N ASN A 103 -23.43 18.58 30.14
CA ASN A 103 -24.80 18.63 29.62
C ASN A 103 -24.92 18.41 28.11
N CYS A 104 -23.93 17.80 27.46
CA CYS A 104 -24.01 17.43 26.05
C CYS A 104 -23.92 15.91 25.89
N ARG A 105 -24.64 15.39 24.91
CA ARG A 105 -24.58 13.98 24.49
C ARG A 105 -24.58 13.90 22.98
N TYR A 106 -24.12 12.78 22.45
CA TYR A 106 -24.25 12.47 21.03
C TYR A 106 -24.81 11.07 20.78
N THR A 107 -25.49 10.92 19.64
CA THR A 107 -25.92 9.63 19.07
C THR A 107 -25.40 9.55 17.64
N VAL A 108 -24.93 8.38 17.21
CA VAL A 108 -24.41 8.17 15.84
C VAL A 108 -25.07 6.95 15.20
N GLN A 109 -25.47 7.09 13.95
CA GLN A 109 -26.15 6.06 13.18
C GLN A 109 -25.56 5.93 11.78
N ILE A 110 -25.57 4.71 11.23
CA ILE A 110 -25.35 4.47 9.80
C ILE A 110 -26.69 4.66 9.10
N ALA A 111 -26.84 5.73 8.34
CA ALA A 111 -28.07 6.11 7.67
C ALA A 111 -28.28 5.31 6.37
N SER A 112 -27.23 5.11 5.58
CA SER A 112 -27.31 4.29 4.37
C SER A 112 -25.95 3.79 3.90
N VAL A 113 -25.97 2.75 3.07
CA VAL A 113 -24.80 2.23 2.35
C VAL A 113 -25.21 2.04 0.89
N THR A 114 -24.45 2.64 -0.04
CA THR A 114 -24.77 2.62 -1.47
C THR A 114 -23.55 2.29 -2.32
N ASP A 115 -23.77 1.66 -3.48
CA ASP A 115 -22.74 1.48 -4.51
C ASP A 115 -22.78 2.69 -5.47
N PRO A 116 -21.78 3.60 -5.43
CA PRO A 116 -21.73 4.74 -6.33
C PRO A 116 -21.31 4.37 -7.76
N GLY A 117 -20.98 3.10 -8.02
CA GLY A 117 -20.40 2.63 -9.27
C GLY A 117 -18.92 2.99 -9.40
N THR A 118 -18.40 2.85 -10.62
CA THR A 118 -16.98 3.11 -10.92
C THR A 118 -16.60 4.56 -10.61
N THR A 119 -15.83 4.76 -9.55
CA THR A 119 -15.40 6.08 -9.12
C THR A 119 -13.90 6.12 -8.86
N ALA A 120 -13.13 6.54 -9.87
CA ALA A 120 -11.68 6.69 -9.75
C ALA A 120 -11.31 7.55 -8.52
N PRO A 121 -10.27 7.19 -7.75
CA PRO A 121 -9.33 6.08 -7.97
C PRO A 121 -9.80 4.71 -7.44
N PHE A 122 -11.01 4.60 -6.87
CA PHE A 122 -11.54 3.34 -6.36
C PHE A 122 -11.93 2.39 -7.49
N ILE A 123 -11.49 1.14 -7.35
CA ILE A 123 -11.81 0.04 -8.27
C ILE A 123 -13.24 -0.43 -8.03
N ASP A 124 -13.58 -0.57 -6.76
CA ASP A 124 -14.87 -0.95 -6.22
C ASP A 124 -14.98 -0.27 -4.86
N CYS A 125 -16.16 0.21 -4.50
CA CYS A 125 -16.38 0.97 -3.27
C CYS A 125 -17.85 0.98 -2.82
N ARG A 126 -18.05 1.43 -1.58
CA ARG A 126 -19.35 1.78 -1.00
C ARG A 126 -19.28 3.17 -0.38
N ASP A 127 -20.34 3.94 -0.58
CA ASP A 127 -20.58 5.20 0.11
C ASP A 127 -21.44 4.93 1.34
N VAL A 128 -20.89 5.24 2.52
CA VAL A 128 -21.52 5.08 3.83
C VAL A 128 -21.95 6.44 4.35
N GLU A 129 -23.24 6.65 4.50
CA GLU A 129 -23.77 7.86 5.12
C GLU A 129 -23.86 7.65 6.63
N VAL A 130 -23.11 8.47 7.38
CA VAL A 130 -23.08 8.44 8.85
C VAL A 130 -23.66 9.72 9.37
N THR A 131 -24.72 9.62 10.17
CA THR A 131 -25.37 10.77 10.82
C THR A 131 -25.03 10.79 12.30
N ALA A 132 -24.44 11.87 12.76
CA ALA A 132 -24.18 12.16 14.16
C ALA A 132 -25.07 13.30 14.64
N ILE A 133 -25.68 13.12 15.80
CA ILE A 133 -26.60 14.08 16.41
C ILE A 133 -26.02 14.48 17.75
N GLY A 134 -25.79 15.77 17.95
CA GLY A 134 -25.38 16.36 19.22
C GLY A 134 -26.55 17.07 19.88
N ASP A 135 -26.80 16.77 21.15
CA ASP A 135 -27.87 17.37 21.96
C ASP A 135 -27.30 18.08 23.19
N TYR A 136 -27.84 19.26 23.49
CA TYR A 136 -27.62 19.98 24.74
C TYR A 136 -28.84 19.81 25.65
N GLU A 137 -28.61 19.53 26.94
CA GLU A 137 -29.54 19.52 28.09
C GLU A 137 -31.04 19.43 27.74
N ASP A 138 -31.69 18.31 28.05
CA ASP A 138 -33.13 18.07 27.79
C ASP A 138 -33.58 18.39 26.34
N ASN A 139 -32.66 18.29 25.37
CA ASN A 139 -32.87 18.58 23.93
C ASN A 139 -33.27 20.04 23.67
N THR A 140 -32.73 20.97 24.45
CA THR A 140 -32.98 22.41 24.29
C THR A 140 -32.27 23.01 23.07
N GLU A 141 -31.18 22.39 22.62
CA GLU A 141 -30.48 22.68 21.37
C GLU A 141 -30.04 21.35 20.75
N ARG A 142 -30.12 21.22 19.43
CA ARG A 142 -29.76 20.00 18.69
C ARG A 142 -29.08 20.37 17.37
N THR A 143 -28.06 19.61 16.99
CA THR A 143 -27.38 19.75 15.70
C THR A 143 -27.16 18.37 15.11
N ALA A 144 -27.47 18.20 13.82
CA ALA A 144 -27.18 16.99 13.08
C ALA A 144 -26.06 17.26 12.08
N ILE A 145 -25.15 16.31 11.94
CA ILE A 145 -24.08 16.33 10.96
C ILE A 145 -24.14 15.00 10.24
N THR A 146 -24.10 15.04 8.91
CA THR A 146 -24.04 13.86 8.07
C THR A 146 -22.76 13.90 7.24
N ALA A 147 -21.99 12.82 7.26
CA ALA A 147 -20.86 12.64 6.37
C ALA A 147 -21.03 11.40 5.52
N THR A 148 -20.61 11.50 4.26
CA THR A 148 -20.49 10.35 3.36
C THR A 148 -19.03 9.91 3.34
N VAL A 149 -18.78 8.74 3.91
CA VAL A 149 -17.48 8.08 3.93
C VAL A 149 -17.46 7.02 2.84
N ARG A 150 -16.55 7.17 1.88
CA ARG A 150 -16.29 6.15 0.87
C ARG A 150 -15.28 5.16 1.38
N VAL A 151 -15.65 3.88 1.42
CA VAL A 151 -14.75 2.76 1.68
C VAL A 151 -14.60 1.94 0.41
N GLY A 152 -13.40 1.47 0.09
CA GLY A 152 -13.22 0.65 -1.10
C GLY A 152 -11.80 0.18 -1.33
N ILE A 153 -11.58 -0.38 -2.51
CA ILE A 153 -10.27 -0.89 -2.91
C ILE A 153 -9.61 0.08 -3.89
N LEU A 154 -8.31 0.29 -3.72
CA LEU A 154 -7.45 1.10 -4.57
C LEU A 154 -6.32 0.24 -5.16
N PRO A 155 -5.76 0.63 -6.32
CA PRO A 155 -4.45 0.14 -6.74
C PRO A 155 -3.40 0.47 -5.67
N SER A 156 -2.49 -0.47 -5.39
CA SER A 156 -1.42 -0.21 -4.42
C SER A 156 -0.39 0.77 -4.96
N GLY A 157 0.06 1.70 -4.11
CA GLY A 157 1.09 2.69 -4.47
C GLY A 157 2.50 2.15 -4.55
N VAL A 158 2.71 0.90 -4.14
CA VAL A 158 4.03 0.27 -4.21
C VAL A 158 4.52 0.11 -5.66
N PHE A 159 3.60 0.12 -6.64
CA PHE A 159 3.91 0.02 -8.06
C PHE A 159 4.12 1.37 -8.77
N ASP A 160 4.03 2.49 -8.05
CA ASP A 160 4.41 3.82 -8.56
C ASP A 160 5.94 3.99 -8.71
N TYR A 161 6.70 2.95 -8.33
CA TYR A 161 8.15 2.97 -8.23
C TYR A 161 8.77 1.88 -9.11
N ALA A 162 9.91 2.18 -9.75
CA ALA A 162 10.75 1.19 -10.42
C ALA A 162 11.29 0.15 -9.42
N TYR A 163 11.52 0.60 -8.19
CA TYR A 163 11.99 -0.20 -7.07
C TYR A 163 11.30 0.25 -5.78
N PHE A 164 10.70 -0.70 -5.08
CA PHE A 164 10.07 -0.50 -3.79
C PHE A 164 10.46 -1.63 -2.83
N ILE A 165 10.74 -1.26 -1.58
CA ILE A 165 10.96 -2.21 -0.48
C ILE A 165 10.23 -1.71 0.78
N ASN A 166 9.43 -2.56 1.43
CA ASN A 166 8.76 -2.24 2.71
C ASN A 166 9.71 -2.32 3.91
N HIS A 167 11.00 -2.17 3.68
CA HIS A 167 12.06 -2.37 4.65
C HIS A 167 13.21 -1.40 4.34
N PHE A 168 14.39 -1.64 4.89
CA PHE A 168 15.60 -0.93 4.48
C PHE A 168 15.92 -1.27 3.03
N GLY A 169 16.00 -0.24 2.18
CA GLY A 169 16.54 -0.33 0.84
C GLY A 169 18.03 -0.10 0.90
N TRP A 170 18.80 -1.05 0.42
CA TRP A 170 20.25 -0.92 0.44
C TRP A 170 20.81 -1.42 -0.87
N TRP A 171 21.52 -0.51 -1.52
CA TRP A 171 22.14 -0.68 -2.81
C TRP A 171 23.61 -1.02 -2.59
N ALA A 172 23.88 -2.30 -2.38
CA ALA A 172 25.19 -2.87 -2.10
C ALA A 172 25.56 -3.96 -3.11
N GLY A 173 26.86 -4.21 -3.31
CA GLY A 173 27.31 -5.32 -4.16
C GLY A 173 27.55 -4.98 -5.63
N PHE A 174 27.71 -3.69 -5.95
CA PHE A 174 28.08 -3.18 -7.27
C PHE A 174 29.49 -2.55 -7.24
N PRO A 175 30.55 -3.31 -6.93
CA PRO A 175 31.90 -2.76 -6.69
C PRO A 175 32.54 -2.13 -7.93
N SER A 176 32.00 -2.35 -9.13
CA SER A 176 32.50 -1.80 -10.40
C SER A 176 31.39 -1.31 -11.34
N GLY A 177 30.22 -0.95 -10.80
CA GLY A 177 29.06 -0.46 -11.57
C GLY A 177 28.07 0.27 -10.67
N GLY A 178 26.94 0.68 -11.21
CA GLY A 178 25.86 1.31 -10.46
C GLY A 178 24.49 0.87 -10.96
N ALA A 179 23.43 1.41 -10.36
CA ALA A 179 22.08 1.28 -10.90
C ALA A 179 21.68 2.57 -11.61
N THR A 180 20.89 2.44 -12.66
CA THR A 180 20.07 3.53 -13.17
C THR A 180 18.60 3.15 -12.96
N ALA A 181 17.89 3.90 -12.12
CA ALA A 181 16.45 3.82 -11.97
C ALA A 181 15.79 4.91 -12.81
N ASN A 182 15.11 4.45 -13.83
CA ASN A 182 14.35 5.20 -14.79
C ASN A 182 12.88 5.19 -14.32
N GLY A 183 12.60 6.00 -13.30
CA GLY A 183 11.40 6.01 -12.49
C GLY A 183 11.74 6.28 -11.01
N ASN A 184 10.72 6.51 -10.18
CA ASN A 184 10.92 6.74 -8.75
C ASN A 184 11.38 5.47 -8.03
N VAL A 185 12.09 5.61 -6.91
CA VAL A 185 12.45 4.47 -6.05
C VAL A 185 12.18 4.76 -4.58
N ARG A 186 11.77 3.74 -3.83
CA ARG A 186 11.39 3.90 -2.42
C ARG A 186 11.89 2.76 -1.54
N ALA A 187 12.29 3.13 -0.33
CA ALA A 187 12.31 2.27 0.83
C ALA A 187 11.38 2.87 1.90
N ASN A 188 10.55 2.04 2.53
CA ASN A 188 9.81 2.51 3.71
C ASN A 188 10.75 2.74 4.90
N GLY A 189 11.88 2.05 4.98
CA GLY A 189 12.95 2.36 5.93
C GLY A 189 13.98 3.36 5.39
N HIS A 190 15.25 3.18 5.76
CA HIS A 190 16.35 3.92 5.13
C HIS A 190 16.60 3.44 3.69
N PHE A 191 17.13 4.34 2.85
CA PHE A 191 17.63 4.00 1.51
C PHE A 191 19.14 4.27 1.45
N ASP A 192 19.99 3.24 1.38
CA ASP A 192 21.44 3.38 1.52
C ASP A 192 22.22 2.88 0.29
N VAL A 193 22.92 3.78 -0.39
CA VAL A 193 23.82 3.46 -1.51
C VAL A 193 25.22 3.17 -0.97
N LEU A 194 25.47 1.91 -0.63
CA LEU A 194 26.66 1.42 0.05
C LEU A 194 27.86 1.15 -0.85
N SER A 195 27.65 0.93 -2.15
CA SER A 195 28.72 0.73 -3.14
C SER A 195 28.27 1.12 -4.54
N GLY A 196 29.19 1.53 -5.40
CA GLY A 196 28.87 1.96 -6.75
C GLY A 196 28.23 3.36 -6.77
N TYR A 197 27.43 3.61 -7.81
CA TYR A 197 26.59 4.80 -7.95
C TYR A 197 25.13 4.39 -8.10
N PHE A 198 24.23 5.33 -7.83
CA PHE A 198 22.80 5.18 -8.08
C PHE A 198 22.28 6.42 -8.82
N GLU A 199 22.02 6.26 -10.10
CA GLU A 199 21.37 7.28 -10.91
C GLU A 199 19.86 7.10 -10.79
N GLY A 200 19.16 8.09 -10.25
CA GLY A 200 17.70 8.07 -10.21
C GLY A 200 17.15 9.19 -11.07
N ASN A 201 16.38 8.80 -12.08
CA ASN A 201 15.68 9.61 -13.08
C ASN A 201 14.17 9.41 -12.87
N GLY A 202 13.69 9.89 -11.73
CA GLY A 202 12.30 9.78 -11.29
C GLY A 202 11.37 10.80 -11.93
N ASN A 203 10.10 10.71 -11.57
CA ASN A 203 9.04 11.57 -12.07
C ASN A 203 8.36 12.26 -10.88
N PRO A 204 7.79 13.45 -11.04
CA PRO A 204 7.00 14.09 -9.99
C PRO A 204 5.96 13.15 -9.38
N GLY A 205 5.53 13.43 -8.15
CA GLY A 205 4.35 12.84 -7.52
C GLY A 205 3.16 13.76 -7.76
N LEU A 206 1.97 13.25 -8.12
CA LEU A 206 0.73 14.02 -8.21
C LEU A 206 -0.33 13.40 -7.30
N ASN A 207 -1.18 14.25 -6.76
CA ASN A 207 -2.35 13.86 -6.01
C ASN A 207 -3.45 13.38 -6.98
N PRO A 208 -3.94 12.14 -6.85
CA PRO A 208 -4.91 11.56 -7.79
C PRO A 208 -6.30 12.22 -7.73
N PHE A 209 -6.61 12.99 -6.69
CA PHE A 209 -7.93 13.62 -6.52
C PHE A 209 -8.03 15.01 -7.14
N ASN A 210 -6.94 15.79 -7.12
CA ASN A 210 -6.95 17.17 -7.59
C ASN A 210 -5.87 17.49 -8.65
N GLY A 211 -4.94 16.56 -8.91
CA GLY A 211 -3.85 16.72 -9.88
C GLY A 211 -2.67 17.57 -9.39
N ASP A 212 -2.68 18.04 -8.15
CA ASP A 212 -1.59 18.86 -7.61
C ASP A 212 -0.31 18.06 -7.43
N ILE A 213 0.85 18.71 -7.57
CA ILE A 213 2.14 18.08 -7.31
C ILE A 213 2.27 17.74 -5.82
N ALA A 214 2.37 16.45 -5.52
CA ALA A 214 2.62 15.91 -4.20
C ALA A 214 4.12 15.91 -3.84
N ASN A 215 5.00 15.61 -4.81
CA ASN A 215 6.45 15.61 -4.60
C ASN A 215 7.22 15.79 -5.91
N SER A 216 8.54 16.00 -5.81
CA SER A 216 9.44 16.25 -6.94
C SER A 216 9.97 15.00 -7.63
N GLY A 217 9.61 13.79 -7.17
CA GLY A 217 10.20 12.54 -7.65
C GLY A 217 11.62 12.28 -7.15
N GLY A 218 12.15 11.10 -7.49
CA GLY A 218 13.50 10.66 -7.16
C GLY A 218 13.55 9.47 -6.20
N VAL A 219 14.32 9.62 -5.12
CA VAL A 219 14.56 8.59 -4.11
C VAL A 219 13.80 8.94 -2.84
N PHE A 220 13.01 7.98 -2.34
CA PHE A 220 12.20 8.10 -1.14
C PHE A 220 12.70 7.14 -0.07
N ALA A 221 12.85 7.64 1.15
CA ALA A 221 13.24 6.86 2.31
C ALA A 221 12.39 7.30 3.50
N GLY A 222 11.52 6.44 4.00
CA GLY A 222 10.74 6.73 5.21
C GLY A 222 11.65 7.11 6.37
N GLY A 223 12.87 6.59 6.42
CA GLY A 223 13.96 7.17 7.21
C GLY A 223 14.81 8.20 6.44
N TYR A 224 15.99 7.80 5.98
CA TYR A 224 16.99 8.70 5.39
C TYR A 224 17.58 8.07 4.14
N ALA A 225 17.85 8.92 3.14
CA ALA A 225 18.61 8.55 1.95
C ALA A 225 20.12 8.78 2.18
N PHE A 226 20.91 7.71 2.14
CA PHE A 226 22.35 7.71 2.34
C PHE A 226 23.13 7.40 1.05
N PRO A 227 24.30 8.03 0.84
CA PRO A 227 24.91 9.06 1.69
C PRO A 227 24.18 10.39 1.58
N SER A 228 23.93 11.05 2.71
CA SER A 228 23.19 12.32 2.77
C SER A 228 23.82 13.45 1.94
N SER A 229 25.14 13.36 1.73
CA SER A 229 25.90 14.28 0.87
C SER A 229 25.54 14.20 -0.62
N GLY A 230 24.82 13.17 -1.06
CA GLY A 230 24.55 12.95 -2.48
C GLY A 230 25.74 12.34 -3.26
N SER A 231 26.89 12.10 -2.62
CA SER A 231 28.15 11.75 -3.31
C SER A 231 28.16 10.46 -4.14
N ARG A 232 27.13 9.63 -4.04
CA ARG A 232 26.94 8.39 -4.82
C ARG A 232 25.66 8.39 -5.65
N TYR A 233 24.93 9.49 -5.61
CA TYR A 233 23.73 9.66 -6.41
C TYR A 233 24.07 10.44 -7.67
N GLU A 234 23.41 10.06 -8.75
CA GLU A 234 23.52 10.71 -10.07
C GLU A 234 22.10 11.02 -10.59
N GLY A 235 22.01 11.70 -11.73
CA GLY A 235 20.74 12.19 -12.26
C GLY A 235 20.10 13.23 -11.31
N MET A 236 18.78 13.28 -11.27
CA MET A 236 18.08 14.18 -10.34
C MET A 236 18.27 13.79 -8.87
N SER A 237 18.55 12.51 -8.58
CA SER A 237 18.78 12.05 -7.21
C SER A 237 20.06 12.62 -6.56
N TYR A 238 20.93 13.25 -7.35
CA TYR A 238 22.06 14.03 -6.84
C TYR A 238 21.61 15.29 -6.05
N PHE A 239 20.43 15.83 -6.33
CA PHE A 239 19.86 16.98 -5.61
C PHE A 239 19.20 16.56 -4.30
N ALA A 240 19.33 17.38 -3.26
CA ALA A 240 18.85 17.02 -1.92
C ALA A 240 17.31 16.98 -1.86
N GLU A 241 16.66 17.85 -2.62
CA GLU A 241 15.21 17.95 -2.76
C GLU A 241 14.56 16.78 -3.51
N ASN A 242 15.35 15.93 -4.17
CA ASN A 242 14.90 14.67 -4.80
C ASN A 242 15.35 13.44 -4.01
N ARG A 243 15.90 13.65 -2.81
CA ARG A 243 16.20 12.61 -1.81
C ARG A 243 15.31 12.82 -0.61
N HIS A 244 14.05 12.40 -0.75
CA HIS A 244 12.99 12.52 0.24
C HIS A 244 13.32 11.67 1.46
N SER A 245 13.89 12.32 2.49
CA SER A 245 14.25 11.70 3.76
C SER A 245 13.25 12.15 4.82
N TYR A 246 12.29 11.29 5.15
CA TYR A 246 11.18 11.63 6.04
C TYR A 246 11.53 11.51 7.53
N ALA A 247 12.60 10.77 7.87
CA ALA A 247 13.04 10.52 9.24
C ALA A 247 11.93 9.95 10.15
N GLY A 248 11.05 9.13 9.59
CA GLY A 248 9.88 8.53 10.22
C GLY A 248 8.66 9.45 10.29
N VAL A 249 8.67 10.61 9.61
CA VAL A 249 7.61 11.62 9.70
C VAL A 249 7.05 11.97 8.33
N ASP A 250 5.74 11.79 8.17
CA ASP A 250 5.04 12.12 6.93
C ASP A 250 5.15 13.62 6.60
N ASN A 251 5.43 13.94 5.33
CA ASN A 251 5.38 15.33 4.86
C ASN A 251 3.93 15.80 4.66
N SER A 252 3.09 14.91 4.13
CA SER A 252 1.65 15.14 3.92
C SER A 252 0.92 13.80 3.76
N ALA A 253 -0.42 13.83 3.76
CA ALA A 253 -1.24 12.66 3.50
C ALA A 253 -0.99 12.01 2.12
N TRP A 254 -0.48 12.77 1.15
CA TRP A 254 -0.18 12.32 -0.22
C TRP A 254 1.31 12.07 -0.46
N ASP A 255 2.15 12.41 0.52
CA ASP A 255 3.59 12.19 0.51
C ASP A 255 4.03 11.60 1.87
N PRO A 256 3.57 10.37 2.20
CA PRO A 256 3.80 9.76 3.51
C PRO A 256 5.21 9.17 3.61
N ALA A 257 5.76 9.06 4.82
CA ALA A 257 7.03 8.40 5.09
C ALA A 257 6.99 6.92 4.67
N THR A 258 5.87 6.25 4.92
CA THR A 258 5.67 4.83 4.60
C THR A 258 4.45 4.63 3.71
N ILE A 259 4.52 3.72 2.75
CA ILE A 259 3.37 3.28 1.96
C ILE A 259 2.97 1.88 2.44
N PRO A 260 1.71 1.66 2.85
CA PRO A 260 1.23 0.33 3.21
C PRO A 260 1.46 -0.65 2.08
N MET A 261 2.11 -1.76 2.39
CA MET A 261 2.34 -2.83 1.44
C MET A 261 1.22 -3.88 1.59
N PRO A 262 0.49 -4.22 0.52
CA PRO A 262 -0.51 -5.29 0.56
C PRO A 262 0.16 -6.64 0.86
N ASN A 263 -0.63 -7.65 1.18
CA ASN A 263 -0.20 -9.03 1.45
C ASN A 263 -0.96 -10.01 0.55
N LEU A 264 -0.27 -11.00 -0.01
CA LEU A 264 -0.89 -12.07 -0.79
C LEU A 264 -1.42 -13.25 0.03
N ASN A 265 -1.11 -13.34 1.33
CA ASN A 265 -1.61 -14.40 2.21
C ASN A 265 -3.12 -14.31 2.41
N ASP A 266 -3.72 -15.35 2.99
CA ASP A 266 -5.09 -15.37 3.50
C ASP A 266 -5.13 -15.17 5.03
N PRO A 267 -4.83 -13.96 5.51
CA PRO A 267 -4.71 -13.73 6.95
C PRO A 267 -6.04 -13.88 7.70
N GLY A 268 -7.17 -13.70 7.01
CA GLY A 268 -8.50 -13.79 7.60
C GLY A 268 -9.10 -15.19 7.58
N ASP A 269 -8.39 -16.20 7.04
CA ASP A 269 -8.99 -17.52 6.73
C ASP A 269 -10.32 -17.32 5.97
N ALA A 270 -10.26 -16.54 4.88
CA ALA A 270 -11.43 -15.99 4.21
C ALA A 270 -12.35 -17.06 3.62
N ASP A 271 -11.84 -18.27 3.38
CA ASP A 271 -12.63 -19.43 2.99
C ASP A 271 -12.90 -20.45 4.12
N SER A 272 -12.42 -20.17 5.33
CA SER A 272 -12.65 -20.95 6.56
C SER A 272 -12.18 -22.40 6.47
N ASP A 273 -11.08 -22.65 5.76
CA ASP A 273 -10.46 -23.96 5.65
C ASP A 273 -9.41 -24.24 6.76
N GLY A 274 -9.06 -23.20 7.52
CA GLY A 274 -8.10 -23.24 8.63
C GLY A 274 -6.64 -23.09 8.20
N ASN A 275 -6.37 -22.76 6.94
CA ASN A 275 -5.04 -22.52 6.39
C ASN A 275 -4.83 -21.05 6.05
N VAL A 276 -4.15 -20.32 6.93
CA VAL A 276 -3.83 -18.89 6.70
C VAL A 276 -2.54 -18.67 5.90
N GLN A 277 -1.71 -19.71 5.75
CA GLN A 277 -0.46 -19.70 4.99
C GLN A 277 -0.68 -20.12 3.53
N GLU A 278 -1.73 -19.59 2.90
CA GLU A 278 -1.96 -19.77 1.48
C GLU A 278 -2.30 -18.47 0.78
N LEU A 279 -2.37 -18.55 -0.55
CA LEU A 279 -2.74 -17.41 -1.37
C LEU A 279 -4.20 -17.06 -1.10
N ASN A 280 -4.47 -15.78 -0.84
CA ASN A 280 -5.83 -15.29 -0.58
C ASN A 280 -6.84 -15.84 -1.62
N PRO A 281 -7.95 -16.47 -1.19
CA PRO A 281 -8.99 -17.00 -2.06
C PRO A 281 -9.52 -15.98 -3.07
N TYR A 282 -9.46 -14.68 -2.74
CA TYR A 282 -9.75 -13.58 -3.65
C TYR A 282 -9.05 -13.73 -5.01
N TYR A 283 -7.74 -14.03 -5.02
CA TYR A 283 -6.98 -14.17 -6.26
C TYR A 283 -7.36 -15.44 -7.04
N VAL A 284 -7.77 -16.50 -6.33
CA VAL A 284 -8.28 -17.74 -6.93
C VAL A 284 -9.60 -17.49 -7.65
N GLN A 285 -10.56 -16.85 -6.96
CA GLN A 285 -11.87 -16.52 -7.52
C GLN A 285 -11.74 -15.56 -8.71
N LEU A 286 -10.86 -14.57 -8.58
CA LEU A 286 -10.52 -13.63 -9.65
C LEU A 286 -9.98 -14.34 -10.89
N ALA A 287 -9.02 -15.25 -10.72
CA ALA A 287 -8.44 -16.04 -11.82
C ALA A 287 -9.49 -16.92 -12.51
N ARG A 288 -10.43 -17.49 -11.76
CA ARG A 288 -11.52 -18.31 -12.28
C ARG A 288 -12.65 -17.50 -12.94
N GLY A 289 -12.62 -16.17 -12.84
CA GLY A 289 -13.68 -15.29 -13.38
C GLY A 289 -14.94 -15.26 -12.51
N GLU A 290 -14.85 -15.69 -11.26
CA GLU A 290 -15.99 -15.75 -10.33
C GLU A 290 -16.40 -14.35 -9.83
N LEU A 291 -15.49 -13.38 -9.92
CA LEU A 291 -15.69 -11.97 -9.54
C LEU A 291 -16.07 -11.06 -10.73
N GLY A 292 -16.83 -11.57 -11.70
CA GLY A 292 -17.39 -10.76 -12.80
C GLY A 292 -16.53 -10.62 -14.06
N GLY A 293 -15.43 -11.39 -14.18
CA GLY A 293 -14.52 -11.40 -15.34
C GLY A 293 -14.49 -12.75 -16.09
N ASN A 294 -13.76 -12.81 -17.20
CA ASN A 294 -13.45 -14.10 -17.83
C ASN A 294 -12.34 -14.81 -17.05
N ALA A 295 -12.42 -16.14 -16.95
CA ALA A 295 -11.33 -16.94 -16.41
C ALA A 295 -10.03 -16.69 -17.20
N GLY A 296 -8.96 -16.35 -16.49
CA GLY A 296 -7.66 -16.17 -17.12
C GLY A 296 -7.11 -17.49 -17.65
N LYS A 297 -6.14 -17.41 -18.56
CA LYS A 297 -5.56 -18.57 -19.21
C LYS A 297 -4.10 -18.33 -19.53
N VAL A 298 -3.33 -19.42 -19.51
CA VAL A 298 -1.93 -19.41 -19.93
C VAL A 298 -1.61 -20.65 -20.76
N GLY A 299 -0.73 -20.48 -21.74
CA GLY A 299 -0.23 -21.58 -22.53
C GLY A 299 0.97 -21.20 -23.40
N ILE A 300 1.34 -22.09 -24.31
CA ILE A 300 2.46 -21.89 -25.24
C ILE A 300 1.90 -21.84 -26.65
N ASP A 301 2.21 -20.79 -27.40
CA ASP A 301 1.84 -20.67 -28.82
C ASP A 301 2.64 -21.67 -29.67
N THR A 302 2.21 -22.93 -29.67
CA THR A 302 2.93 -24.02 -30.32
C THR A 302 2.99 -23.88 -31.83
N ASN A 303 2.02 -23.19 -32.42
CA ASN A 303 1.89 -22.97 -33.85
C ASN A 303 2.54 -21.66 -34.35
N GLY A 304 2.78 -20.70 -33.45
CA GLY A 304 3.49 -19.44 -33.71
C GLY A 304 2.66 -18.35 -34.40
N ASN A 305 1.32 -18.41 -34.33
CA ASN A 305 0.42 -17.42 -34.94
C ASN A 305 0.15 -16.20 -34.04
N GLY A 306 0.70 -16.20 -32.83
CA GLY A 306 0.55 -15.14 -31.84
C GLY A 306 -0.81 -15.11 -31.13
N THR A 307 -1.62 -16.16 -31.23
CA THR A 307 -2.94 -16.30 -30.59
C THR A 307 -3.03 -17.63 -29.88
N LEU A 308 -3.41 -17.62 -28.61
CA LEU A 308 -3.53 -18.85 -27.83
C LEU A 308 -4.81 -19.61 -28.21
N GLN A 309 -4.64 -20.76 -28.88
CA GLN A 309 -5.75 -21.66 -29.23
C GLN A 309 -6.12 -22.56 -28.04
N ASP A 310 -7.34 -23.08 -27.99
CA ASP A 310 -7.78 -23.95 -26.88
C ASP A 310 -6.90 -25.19 -26.70
N SER A 311 -6.34 -25.75 -27.78
CA SER A 311 -5.41 -26.90 -27.71
C SER A 311 -4.02 -26.55 -27.16
N GLU A 312 -3.69 -25.27 -27.03
CA GLU A 312 -2.40 -24.74 -26.59
C GLU A 312 -2.42 -24.25 -25.15
N ILE A 313 -3.62 -24.14 -24.57
CA ILE A 313 -3.84 -23.76 -23.18
C ILE A 313 -3.32 -24.87 -22.28
N LEU A 314 -2.47 -24.49 -21.33
CA LEU A 314 -1.97 -25.39 -20.30
C LEU A 314 -2.98 -25.50 -19.15
N PHE A 315 -3.54 -24.38 -18.71
CA PHE A 315 -4.62 -24.33 -17.71
C PHE A 315 -5.40 -23.01 -17.77
N ARG A 316 -6.56 -22.98 -17.10
CA ARG A 316 -7.45 -21.82 -16.96
C ARG A 316 -7.72 -21.56 -15.49
N GLY A 317 -7.75 -20.29 -15.09
CA GLY A 317 -7.91 -19.88 -13.70
C GLY A 317 -6.74 -20.31 -12.84
N ALA A 318 -6.90 -21.38 -12.07
CA ALA A 318 -5.91 -21.84 -11.10
C ALA A 318 -5.37 -23.23 -11.45
N TRP A 319 -4.10 -23.47 -11.14
CA TRP A 319 -3.44 -24.77 -11.20
C TRP A 319 -2.95 -25.18 -9.82
N GLY A 320 -3.20 -26.43 -9.44
CA GLY A 320 -2.93 -26.97 -8.11
C GLY A 320 -4.10 -26.90 -7.14
N ASP A 321 -5.28 -26.50 -7.60
CA ASP A 321 -6.50 -26.36 -6.81
C ASP A 321 -7.43 -27.58 -6.97
N SER A 322 -7.08 -28.50 -7.88
CA SER A 322 -7.89 -29.66 -8.23
C SER A 322 -7.17 -30.96 -7.87
N THR A 323 -7.95 -32.00 -7.55
CA THR A 323 -7.41 -33.31 -7.19
C THR A 323 -6.57 -33.90 -8.33
N GLY A 324 -5.31 -34.21 -8.05
CA GLY A 324 -4.36 -34.82 -9.00
C GLY A 324 -3.44 -33.84 -9.72
N GLU A 325 -3.61 -32.53 -9.49
CA GLU A 325 -2.66 -31.52 -9.95
C GLU A 325 -1.48 -31.41 -8.97
N ASN A 326 -0.29 -31.09 -9.50
CA ASN A 326 0.94 -31.02 -8.72
C ASN A 326 1.24 -29.62 -8.18
N GLY A 327 0.43 -28.63 -8.54
CA GLY A 327 0.56 -27.23 -8.12
C GLY A 327 1.73 -26.44 -8.67
N ASN A 328 2.74 -27.07 -9.28
CA ASN A 328 3.91 -26.37 -9.81
C ASN A 328 3.91 -26.31 -11.34
N VAL A 329 4.45 -25.24 -11.93
CA VAL A 329 4.41 -25.03 -13.39
C VAL A 329 5.78 -24.61 -13.91
N VAL A 330 6.18 -25.16 -15.06
CA VAL A 330 7.35 -24.71 -15.83
C VAL A 330 6.89 -24.09 -17.15
N LEU A 331 7.23 -22.84 -17.40
CA LEU A 331 6.91 -22.10 -18.63
C LEU A 331 8.21 -21.73 -19.37
N SER A 332 8.30 -22.09 -20.65
CA SER A 332 9.45 -21.78 -21.49
C SER A 332 9.00 -21.36 -22.88
N GLY A 333 9.02 -20.05 -23.12
CA GLY A 333 8.66 -19.46 -24.42
C GLY A 333 9.88 -19.25 -25.31
N THR A 334 9.69 -19.29 -26.62
CA THR A 334 10.70 -18.88 -27.60
C THR A 334 10.15 -17.72 -28.44
N ALA A 335 11.00 -17.02 -29.20
CA ALA A 335 10.57 -15.88 -30.01
C ALA A 335 9.43 -16.22 -30.98
N SER A 336 9.44 -17.45 -31.54
CA SER A 336 8.41 -17.93 -32.47
C SER A 336 7.28 -18.71 -31.79
N LYS A 337 7.43 -19.03 -30.50
CA LYS A 337 6.46 -19.80 -29.71
C LYS A 337 6.40 -19.21 -28.29
N PRO A 338 5.90 -17.99 -28.13
CA PRO A 338 5.89 -17.32 -26.84
C PRO A 338 4.96 -18.05 -25.85
N ILE A 339 5.21 -17.81 -24.57
CA ILE A 339 4.20 -18.01 -23.53
C ILE A 339 3.13 -16.94 -23.76
N ILE A 340 1.87 -17.34 -23.87
CA ILE A 340 0.76 -16.38 -23.94
C ILE A 340 -0.01 -16.44 -22.63
N ILE A 341 -0.19 -15.28 -22.00
CA ILE A 341 -1.07 -15.07 -20.85
C ILE A 341 -2.17 -14.09 -21.23
N ASP A 342 -3.39 -14.38 -20.77
CA ASP A 342 -4.57 -13.54 -20.96
C ASP A 342 -5.38 -13.59 -19.66
N GLY A 343 -5.30 -12.50 -18.89
CA GLY A 343 -5.95 -12.35 -17.59
C GLY A 343 -5.17 -12.93 -16.40
N PRO A 344 -5.77 -12.88 -15.20
CA PRO A 344 -5.18 -13.40 -13.97
C PRO A 344 -5.17 -14.94 -13.96
N VAL A 345 -4.05 -15.54 -13.58
CA VAL A 345 -3.91 -16.98 -13.38
C VAL A 345 -3.23 -17.28 -12.05
N VAL A 346 -3.59 -18.40 -11.43
CA VAL A 346 -3.05 -18.82 -10.14
C VAL A 346 -2.26 -20.11 -10.29
N ILE A 347 -1.15 -20.19 -9.56
CA ILE A 347 -0.31 -21.38 -9.42
C ILE A 347 -0.13 -21.61 -7.92
N ARG A 348 -0.71 -22.67 -7.36
CA ARG A 348 -0.69 -22.90 -5.90
C ARG A 348 0.73 -23.20 -5.36
N GLY A 349 1.62 -23.74 -6.20
CA GLY A 349 3.02 -24.05 -5.86
C GLY A 349 4.03 -23.12 -6.50
N ASP A 350 5.13 -23.69 -7.02
CA ASP A 350 6.23 -22.96 -7.66
C ASP A 350 5.92 -22.63 -9.14
N LEU A 351 6.28 -21.42 -9.58
CA LEU A 351 6.36 -21.04 -10.98
C LEU A 351 7.83 -21.00 -11.42
N VAL A 352 8.21 -21.71 -12.48
CA VAL A 352 9.53 -21.57 -13.11
C VAL A 352 9.34 -21.05 -14.53
N ILE A 353 9.93 -19.90 -14.86
CA ILE A 353 9.68 -19.22 -16.14
C ILE A 353 10.97 -18.75 -16.84
N LYS A 354 10.96 -18.83 -18.18
CA LYS A 354 11.95 -18.15 -19.04
C LYS A 354 11.39 -17.86 -20.44
N GLY A 355 12.08 -16.97 -21.14
CA GLY A 355 11.94 -16.77 -22.58
C GLY A 355 10.97 -15.65 -22.94
N TYR A 356 10.22 -15.83 -24.02
CA TYR A 356 9.32 -14.80 -24.53
C TYR A 356 7.91 -14.94 -23.95
N VAL A 357 7.33 -13.83 -23.50
CA VAL A 357 5.97 -13.72 -22.99
C VAL A 357 5.20 -12.73 -23.85
N LYS A 358 3.93 -13.04 -24.12
CA LYS A 358 2.99 -12.22 -24.89
C LYS A 358 1.67 -12.11 -24.15
N GLY A 359 0.98 -10.98 -24.32
CA GLY A 359 -0.34 -10.73 -23.76
C GLY A 359 -0.28 -9.94 -22.46
N GLN A 360 -1.42 -9.91 -21.76
CA GLN A 360 -1.63 -9.11 -20.57
C GLN A 360 -2.23 -9.98 -19.47
N GLY A 361 -1.61 -9.98 -18.29
CA GLY A 361 -2.10 -10.79 -17.18
C GLY A 361 -1.16 -10.88 -15.99
N ALA A 362 -1.64 -11.51 -14.93
CA ALA A 362 -0.94 -11.65 -13.66
C ALA A 362 -0.82 -13.12 -13.27
N PHE A 363 0.37 -13.53 -12.86
CA PHE A 363 0.60 -14.80 -12.16
C PHE A 363 0.53 -14.55 -10.66
N TYR A 364 -0.43 -15.16 -9.98
CA TYR A 364 -0.42 -15.26 -8.52
C TYR A 364 0.14 -16.61 -8.12
N VAL A 365 1.25 -16.60 -7.39
CA VAL A 365 2.06 -17.79 -7.12
C VAL A 365 2.04 -18.03 -5.61
N GLY A 366 1.52 -19.18 -5.20
CA GLY A 366 1.36 -19.56 -3.79
C GLY A 366 2.66 -19.94 -3.10
N ARG A 367 3.74 -20.18 -3.86
CA ARG A 367 5.09 -20.34 -3.32
C ARG A 367 6.09 -19.45 -4.04
N ASN A 368 7.15 -20.00 -4.63
CA ASN A 368 8.26 -19.23 -5.18
C ASN A 368 8.12 -19.06 -6.71
N THR A 369 8.57 -17.90 -7.21
CA THR A 369 8.73 -17.66 -8.65
C THR A 369 10.20 -17.71 -9.03
N TYR A 370 10.57 -18.57 -9.97
CA TYR A 370 11.92 -18.73 -10.48
C TYR A 370 12.03 -18.13 -11.88
N ILE A 371 12.64 -16.95 -11.99
CA ILE A 371 13.03 -16.37 -13.27
C ILE A 371 14.38 -17.00 -13.66
N ALA A 372 14.27 -18.16 -14.29
CA ALA A 372 15.40 -19.05 -14.56
C ALA A 372 16.39 -18.45 -15.59
N ARG A 373 15.92 -17.57 -16.46
CA ARG A 373 16.69 -16.85 -17.49
C ARG A 373 15.92 -15.57 -17.85
N THR A 374 16.47 -14.77 -18.77
CA THR A 374 15.74 -13.68 -19.43
C THR A 374 14.28 -14.03 -19.71
N VAL A 375 13.40 -13.19 -19.19
CA VAL A 375 11.98 -13.07 -19.54
C VAL A 375 11.83 -11.77 -20.31
N GLN A 376 11.24 -11.81 -21.50
CA GLN A 376 11.10 -10.64 -22.34
C GLN A 376 9.78 -10.62 -23.11
N TYR A 377 9.26 -9.43 -23.37
CA TYR A 377 8.02 -9.25 -24.11
C TYR A 377 8.20 -9.56 -25.61
N SER A 378 7.16 -10.13 -26.21
CA SER A 378 7.06 -10.32 -27.66
C SER A 378 6.66 -9.03 -28.38
N ASN A 379 5.90 -8.18 -27.73
CA ASN A 379 5.37 -6.90 -28.18
C ASN A 379 5.55 -5.86 -27.05
N PRO A 380 6.80 -5.43 -26.78
CA PRO A 380 7.09 -4.47 -25.72
C PRO A 380 6.48 -3.09 -26.01
N PRO A 381 6.29 -2.26 -24.97
CA PRO A 381 5.94 -0.86 -25.15
C PRO A 381 7.07 -0.07 -25.82
N SER A 382 6.74 1.11 -26.36
CA SER A 382 7.73 2.08 -26.80
C SER A 382 8.56 2.60 -25.62
N ALA A 383 9.67 3.30 -25.91
CA ALA A 383 10.44 3.95 -24.85
C ALA A 383 9.54 4.86 -24.01
N ARG A 384 9.68 4.80 -22.68
CA ARG A 384 8.90 5.65 -21.76
C ARG A 384 9.29 7.13 -21.91
N PRO A 385 8.37 8.07 -21.61
CA PRO A 385 8.70 9.48 -21.45
C PRO A 385 9.73 9.69 -20.34
N VAL A 386 10.63 10.66 -20.52
CA VAL A 386 11.67 11.00 -19.53
C VAL A 386 11.41 12.40 -19.02
N TYR A 387 11.24 12.55 -17.71
CA TYR A 387 11.13 13.86 -17.09
C TYR A 387 12.51 14.50 -16.96
N GLU A 388 12.76 15.61 -17.67
CA GLU A 388 13.97 16.42 -17.52
C GLU A 388 13.81 17.41 -16.36
N TYR A 389 14.29 17.00 -15.17
CA TYR A 389 14.19 17.79 -13.95
C TYR A 389 14.76 19.21 -14.09
N GLY A 390 13.95 20.20 -13.70
CA GLY A 390 14.29 21.63 -13.77
C GLY A 390 14.11 22.26 -15.16
N VAL A 391 13.71 21.47 -16.15
CA VAL A 391 13.38 21.92 -17.51
C VAL A 391 11.90 21.73 -17.80
N ASP A 392 11.38 20.53 -17.54
CA ASP A 392 10.00 20.15 -17.88
C ASP A 392 8.99 20.60 -16.82
N ASP A 393 7.79 20.99 -17.28
CA ASP A 393 6.64 21.25 -16.41
C ASP A 393 5.95 19.92 -16.02
N PRO A 394 5.67 19.69 -14.72
CA PRO A 394 5.05 18.44 -14.27
C PRO A 394 3.66 18.16 -14.85
N ALA A 395 2.84 19.17 -15.15
CA ALA A 395 1.53 18.96 -15.73
C ALA A 395 1.65 18.54 -17.20
N ASP A 396 2.50 19.21 -17.96
CA ASP A 396 2.78 18.84 -19.36
C ASP A 396 3.38 17.42 -19.45
N TYR A 397 4.27 17.05 -18.51
CA TYR A 397 4.81 15.70 -18.42
C TYR A 397 3.75 14.65 -18.10
N ALA A 398 2.80 14.96 -17.21
CA ALA A 398 1.70 14.05 -16.89
C ALA A 398 0.80 13.78 -18.12
N ASP A 399 0.54 14.80 -18.93
CA ASP A 399 -0.17 14.63 -20.20
C ASP A 399 0.61 13.75 -21.18
N GLU A 400 1.93 13.92 -21.31
CA GLU A 400 2.78 13.04 -22.15
C GLU A 400 2.75 11.58 -21.68
N VAL A 401 2.77 11.35 -20.37
CA VAL A 401 2.66 10.01 -19.79
C VAL A 401 1.31 9.39 -20.12
N ASN A 402 0.21 10.15 -20.03
CA ASN A 402 -1.13 9.66 -20.37
C ASN A 402 -1.24 9.28 -21.86
N ASP A 403 -0.72 10.13 -22.76
CA ASP A 403 -0.65 9.83 -24.19
C ASP A 403 0.17 8.56 -24.47
N TRP A 404 1.29 8.38 -23.75
CA TRP A 404 2.11 7.19 -23.85
C TRP A 404 1.39 5.93 -23.35
N ILE A 405 0.65 6.02 -22.23
CA ILE A 405 -0.15 4.91 -21.69
C ILE A 405 -1.19 4.47 -22.72
N GLU A 406 -1.93 5.42 -23.32
CA GLU A 406 -2.93 5.13 -24.35
C GLU A 406 -2.29 4.46 -25.58
N ALA A 407 -1.18 5.00 -26.07
CA ALA A 407 -0.46 4.45 -27.22
C ALA A 407 0.10 3.03 -26.96
N ASN A 408 0.35 2.68 -25.70
CA ASN A 408 0.89 1.39 -25.27
C ASN A 408 -0.15 0.46 -24.64
N ALA A 409 -1.44 0.79 -24.70
CA ALA A 409 -2.49 0.02 -24.04
C ALA A 409 -2.64 -1.42 -24.57
N SER A 410 -2.21 -1.69 -25.81
CA SER A 410 -2.26 -3.03 -26.43
C SER A 410 -0.95 -3.83 -26.32
N LYS A 411 0.04 -3.28 -25.60
CA LYS A 411 1.38 -3.87 -25.47
C LYS A 411 1.41 -4.90 -24.37
N ASP A 412 2.37 -5.82 -24.45
CA ASP A 412 2.52 -6.87 -23.46
C ASP A 412 2.78 -6.25 -22.08
N LEU A 413 2.17 -6.85 -21.06
CA LEU A 413 2.37 -6.50 -19.66
C LEU A 413 2.09 -7.73 -18.81
N VAL A 414 3.08 -8.20 -18.07
CA VAL A 414 2.91 -9.35 -17.17
C VAL A 414 3.28 -8.96 -15.75
N SER A 415 2.61 -9.54 -14.76
CA SER A 415 3.09 -9.46 -13.38
C SER A 415 3.29 -10.83 -12.74
N PHE A 416 4.24 -10.88 -11.82
CA PHE A 416 4.57 -12.01 -10.97
C PHE A 416 4.29 -11.60 -9.53
N GLN A 417 3.11 -11.94 -9.03
CA GLN A 417 2.65 -11.71 -7.66
C GLN A 417 2.95 -12.96 -6.85
N THR A 418 4.03 -12.93 -6.07
CA THR A 418 4.60 -14.13 -5.45
C THR A 418 4.41 -14.09 -3.94
N ARG A 419 3.71 -15.07 -3.37
CA ARG A 419 3.48 -15.13 -1.92
C ARG A 419 4.76 -15.34 -1.13
N GLU A 420 5.74 -16.06 -1.69
CA GLU A 420 7.02 -16.31 -1.03
C GLU A 420 8.13 -15.45 -1.63
N ASN A 421 9.05 -16.09 -2.38
CA ASN A 421 10.28 -15.48 -2.87
C ASN A 421 10.35 -15.48 -4.39
N VAL A 422 10.98 -14.45 -4.94
CA VAL A 422 11.36 -14.39 -6.35
C VAL A 422 12.84 -14.69 -6.49
N VAL A 423 13.15 -15.77 -7.20
CA VAL A 423 14.50 -16.31 -7.38
C VAL A 423 14.97 -16.04 -8.80
N LEU A 424 16.01 -15.24 -8.95
CA LEU A 424 16.62 -14.95 -10.26
C LEU A 424 17.84 -15.83 -10.49
N ALA A 425 17.93 -16.36 -11.72
CA ALA A 425 19.01 -17.22 -12.20
C ALA A 425 19.11 -18.59 -11.49
N ASP A 426 20.14 -19.36 -11.84
CA ASP A 426 20.39 -20.69 -11.27
C ASP A 426 20.87 -20.63 -9.81
N TYR A 427 19.93 -20.75 -8.87
CA TYR A 427 20.19 -20.77 -7.43
C TYR A 427 21.05 -21.96 -6.96
N THR A 428 21.24 -22.97 -7.81
CA THR A 428 22.08 -24.14 -7.48
C THR A 428 23.58 -23.87 -7.71
N LYS A 429 23.95 -22.74 -8.33
CA LYS A 429 25.36 -22.40 -8.55
C LYS A 429 26.06 -21.98 -7.26
N SER A 430 27.33 -22.36 -7.14
CA SER A 430 28.21 -21.90 -6.05
C SER A 430 28.38 -20.39 -6.01
N THR A 431 28.34 -19.72 -7.17
CA THR A 431 28.37 -18.25 -7.25
C THR A 431 27.14 -17.63 -6.59
N TRP A 432 25.96 -18.16 -6.88
CA TRP A 432 24.70 -17.67 -6.33
C TRP A 432 24.71 -17.82 -4.80
N THR A 433 24.94 -19.04 -4.31
CA THR A 433 25.02 -19.33 -2.87
C THR A 433 26.09 -18.53 -2.15
N ARG A 434 27.26 -18.31 -2.76
CA ARG A 434 28.35 -17.51 -2.19
C ARG A 434 27.94 -16.07 -1.86
N TYR A 435 27.28 -15.40 -2.79
CA TYR A 435 26.98 -13.97 -2.63
C TYR A 435 25.64 -13.71 -1.96
N ILE A 436 24.76 -14.70 -1.94
CA ILE A 436 23.40 -14.53 -1.43
C ILE A 436 23.30 -15.16 -0.04
N THR A 437 23.46 -16.48 0.09
CA THR A 437 23.06 -17.21 1.31
C THR A 437 24.20 -17.68 2.23
N ASN A 438 25.42 -17.82 1.72
CA ASN A 438 26.58 -18.28 2.50
C ASN A 438 27.06 -17.21 3.50
N PRO A 439 27.85 -17.57 4.53
CA PRO A 439 28.48 -16.58 5.42
C PRO A 439 29.29 -15.54 4.64
N GLY A 440 28.99 -14.25 4.88
CA GLY A 440 29.56 -13.13 4.12
C GLY A 440 28.84 -12.81 2.80
N GLY A 441 27.78 -13.55 2.47
CA GLY A 441 26.78 -13.18 1.48
C GLY A 441 25.76 -12.20 2.07
N TRP A 442 25.02 -11.54 1.19
CA TRP A 442 24.16 -10.41 1.52
C TRP A 442 22.97 -10.77 2.41
N LEU A 443 22.38 -11.96 2.27
CA LEU A 443 21.27 -12.39 3.13
C LEU A 443 21.69 -12.45 4.61
N ARG A 444 22.98 -12.66 4.88
CA ARG A 444 23.56 -12.78 6.22
C ARG A 444 24.34 -11.55 6.66
N ASP A 445 24.26 -10.45 5.91
CA ASP A 445 24.87 -9.19 6.32
C ASP A 445 24.11 -8.61 7.52
N TYR A 446 24.79 -8.02 8.50
CA TYR A 446 24.14 -7.47 9.69
C TYR A 446 23.20 -6.27 9.39
N ARG A 447 23.33 -5.68 8.20
CA ARG A 447 22.46 -4.63 7.67
C ARG A 447 21.20 -5.19 7.01
N ASN A 448 21.15 -6.51 6.83
CA ASN A 448 19.96 -7.26 6.48
C ASN A 448 19.46 -7.95 7.74
N ASP A 449 18.28 -7.58 8.19
CA ASP A 449 17.55 -8.39 9.14
C ASP A 449 16.19 -8.71 8.54
N GLY A 450 15.93 -10.00 8.37
CA GLY A 450 14.65 -10.51 7.88
C GLY A 450 13.99 -11.42 8.92
N SER A 451 14.49 -11.44 10.16
CA SER A 451 13.67 -11.99 11.24
C SER A 451 12.60 -10.99 11.63
N GLU A 452 11.43 -11.50 11.93
CA GLU A 452 10.28 -10.75 12.42
C GLU A 452 10.44 -10.34 13.89
N ASP A 453 11.53 -9.64 14.17
CA ASP A 453 11.92 -9.02 15.45
C ASP A 453 12.49 -7.64 15.11
N VAL A 454 11.72 -6.89 14.32
CA VAL A 454 12.09 -5.61 13.69
C VAL A 454 11.52 -4.40 14.42
N GLY A 455 10.76 -4.59 15.49
CA GLY A 455 10.02 -3.55 16.18
C GLY A 455 8.62 -3.32 15.61
N ILE A 456 7.76 -2.69 16.41
CA ILE A 456 6.34 -2.45 16.09
C ILE A 456 6.13 -1.49 14.91
N ASP A 457 7.18 -0.81 14.45
CA ASP A 457 7.15 -0.01 13.23
C ASP A 457 7.31 -0.88 11.97
N GLY A 458 7.51 -2.19 12.12
CA GLY A 458 7.57 -3.18 11.05
C GLY A 458 8.78 -3.03 10.13
N ILE A 459 9.79 -2.26 10.57
CA ILE A 459 10.94 -1.87 9.76
C ILE A 459 12.19 -1.96 10.64
N PHE A 460 13.15 -2.80 10.25
CA PHE A 460 14.44 -2.91 10.91
C PHE A 460 15.13 -1.57 11.07
N GLY A 461 15.68 -1.28 12.24
CA GLY A 461 16.54 -0.14 12.50
C GLY A 461 15.80 1.15 12.80
N ASN A 462 16.54 2.11 13.34
CA ASN A 462 15.96 3.36 13.83
C ASN A 462 15.78 4.39 12.72
N GLN A 463 14.57 4.45 12.16
CA GLN A 463 14.18 5.36 11.08
C GLN A 463 14.41 6.85 11.37
N THR A 464 14.46 7.25 12.65
CA THR A 464 14.67 8.64 13.08
C THR A 464 16.16 9.01 13.27
N SER A 465 17.07 8.03 13.20
CA SER A 465 18.48 8.22 13.55
C SER A 465 19.40 8.23 12.33
N SER A 466 19.86 9.42 11.95
CA SER A 466 20.88 9.54 10.89
C SER A 466 22.30 9.10 11.29
N SER A 467 22.56 8.96 12.60
CA SER A 467 23.90 8.63 13.13
C SER A 467 24.07 7.16 13.49
N ASN A 468 22.97 6.46 13.78
CA ASN A 468 22.95 5.03 14.03
C ASN A 468 21.75 4.39 13.31
N PRO A 469 21.78 4.36 11.97
CA PRO A 469 20.64 3.89 11.15
C PRO A 469 20.28 2.41 11.39
N TYR A 470 21.26 1.59 11.76
CA TYR A 470 21.06 0.15 12.01
C TYR A 470 20.93 -0.20 13.51
N GLY A 471 20.80 0.81 14.37
CA GLY A 471 20.49 0.60 15.78
C GLY A 471 19.01 0.31 15.94
N GLY A 472 18.65 -0.61 16.82
CA GLY A 472 17.27 -1.08 16.94
C GLY A 472 16.28 0.04 17.29
N SER A 473 15.07 -0.07 16.74
CA SER A 473 13.90 0.73 17.09
C SER A 473 13.29 0.25 18.44
N SER A 474 12.08 0.70 18.77
CA SER A 474 11.38 0.22 19.96
C SER A 474 10.87 -1.20 19.73
N LYS A 475 11.06 -2.10 20.71
CA LYS A 475 10.73 -3.54 20.66
C LYS A 475 11.60 -4.38 19.70
N GLU A 476 12.38 -3.76 18.84
CA GLU A 476 13.33 -4.49 17.98
C GLU A 476 14.44 -5.18 18.79
N ARG A 477 14.68 -6.46 18.49
CA ARG A 477 15.75 -7.31 19.04
C ARG A 477 15.72 -7.37 20.57
N ASP A 478 14.53 -7.30 21.16
CA ASP A 478 14.33 -7.33 22.60
C ASP A 478 14.09 -8.75 23.15
N GLY A 479 13.97 -9.73 22.26
CA GLY A 479 13.74 -11.14 22.56
C GLY A 479 12.26 -11.52 22.67
N TYR A 480 11.35 -10.62 22.31
CA TYR A 480 9.92 -10.85 22.19
C TYR A 480 9.48 -10.59 20.76
N TRP A 481 8.42 -11.27 20.36
CA TRP A 481 7.67 -10.99 19.14
C TRP A 481 6.37 -10.34 19.54
N THR A 482 6.24 -9.05 19.25
CA THR A 482 5.15 -8.17 19.64
C THR A 482 4.09 -8.17 18.56
N VAL A 483 2.93 -8.77 18.84
CA VAL A 483 1.83 -8.90 17.88
C VAL A 483 0.49 -8.67 18.57
N GLU A 484 -0.57 -8.43 17.80
CA GLU A 484 -1.92 -8.49 18.32
C GLU A 484 -2.44 -9.93 18.28
N LEU A 485 -3.05 -10.38 19.38
CA LEU A 485 -3.73 -11.66 19.47
C LEU A 485 -5.23 -11.46 19.47
N LEU A 486 -5.93 -12.24 18.64
CA LEU A 486 -7.39 -12.37 18.64
C LEU A 486 -7.81 -13.54 19.54
N ASN A 487 -8.72 -13.28 20.47
CA ASN A 487 -9.36 -14.35 21.23
C ASN A 487 -10.48 -14.98 20.40
N ASN A 488 -10.32 -16.25 20.03
CA ASN A 488 -11.24 -16.96 19.14
C ASN A 488 -12.66 -17.12 19.70
N SER A 489 -12.85 -16.93 21.02
CA SER A 489 -14.14 -17.10 21.69
C SER A 489 -14.88 -15.79 21.95
N THR A 490 -14.15 -14.69 22.18
CA THR A 490 -14.74 -13.39 22.52
C THR A 490 -14.63 -12.36 21.41
N GLY A 491 -13.76 -12.59 20.41
CA GLY A 491 -13.39 -11.59 19.41
C GLY A 491 -12.53 -10.45 19.96
N GLU A 492 -12.09 -10.54 21.22
CA GLU A 492 -11.27 -9.50 21.86
C GLU A 492 -9.84 -9.54 21.31
N ARG A 493 -9.27 -8.36 21.03
CA ARG A 493 -7.90 -8.19 20.56
C ARG A 493 -7.02 -7.64 21.67
N VAL A 494 -5.80 -8.14 21.78
CA VAL A 494 -4.83 -7.69 22.78
C VAL A 494 -3.41 -7.74 22.22
N GLU A 495 -2.66 -6.66 22.38
CA GLU A 495 -1.21 -6.66 22.12
C GLU A 495 -0.50 -7.59 23.10
N ALA A 496 0.39 -8.44 22.60
CA ALA A 496 1.12 -9.42 23.40
C ALA A 496 2.60 -9.51 22.99
N ASP A 497 3.46 -9.57 23.99
CA ASP A 497 4.90 -9.84 23.85
C ASP A 497 5.14 -11.35 23.97
N LEU A 498 5.26 -12.05 22.84
CA LEU A 498 5.52 -13.49 22.82
C LEU A 498 7.02 -13.77 22.91
N THR A 499 7.48 -14.44 23.98
CA THR A 499 8.91 -14.73 24.15
C THR A 499 9.47 -15.59 23.02
N ILE A 500 10.52 -15.09 22.37
CA ILE A 500 11.27 -15.84 21.35
C ILE A 500 12.22 -16.80 22.07
N SER A 501 11.92 -18.10 22.01
CA SER A 501 12.74 -19.15 22.64
C SER A 501 13.27 -20.12 21.61
N SER A 502 14.60 -20.22 21.51
CA SER A 502 15.29 -21.03 20.50
C SER A 502 14.92 -20.66 19.04
N GLY A 503 14.47 -19.42 18.85
CA GLY A 503 13.99 -18.86 17.57
C GLY A 503 12.70 -19.50 17.08
N ALA A 504 11.76 -19.66 18.01
CA ALA A 504 10.35 -19.92 17.77
C ALA A 504 9.55 -19.25 18.90
N VAL A 505 8.26 -19.03 18.64
CA VAL A 505 7.30 -18.47 19.61
C VAL A 505 6.23 -19.52 19.92
N THR A 506 5.47 -19.33 20.99
CA THR A 506 4.31 -20.17 21.32
C THR A 506 3.08 -19.30 21.47
N ILE A 507 2.10 -19.49 20.59
CA ILE A 507 0.82 -18.79 20.64
C ILE A 507 -0.03 -19.41 21.78
N PRO A 508 -0.60 -18.59 22.69
CA PRO A 508 -1.49 -19.07 23.74
C PRO A 508 -2.71 -19.83 23.19
N SER A 509 -3.14 -20.88 23.89
CA SER A 509 -4.31 -21.66 23.46
C SER A 509 -5.59 -20.82 23.47
N GLY A 510 -6.37 -20.91 22.39
CA GLY A 510 -7.61 -20.13 22.21
C GLY A 510 -7.39 -18.76 21.57
N PHE A 511 -6.15 -18.44 21.19
CA PHE A 511 -5.80 -17.22 20.46
C PHE A 511 -5.22 -17.55 19.09
N THR A 512 -5.39 -16.61 18.16
CA THR A 512 -4.66 -16.54 16.89
C THR A 512 -3.93 -15.20 16.82
N VAL A 513 -2.84 -15.15 16.06
CA VAL A 513 -2.20 -13.87 15.73
C VAL A 513 -3.10 -13.15 14.73
N VAL A 514 -3.34 -11.87 14.94
CA VAL A 514 -3.94 -10.99 13.92
C VAL A 514 -2.87 -10.79 12.85
N PRO A 515 -3.04 -11.31 11.63
CA PRO A 515 -1.89 -11.32 10.77
C PRO A 515 -1.58 -9.94 10.21
N GLY A 516 -0.30 -9.64 10.07
CA GLY A 516 0.19 -8.32 9.69
C GLY A 516 0.28 -7.33 10.85
N SER A 517 -0.08 -7.75 12.07
CA SER A 517 -0.03 -6.90 13.26
C SER A 517 1.35 -6.87 13.89
N GLY A 518 1.74 -5.71 14.42
CA GLY A 518 3.02 -5.53 15.11
C GLY A 518 4.20 -6.00 14.27
N GLU A 519 4.92 -7.00 14.77
CA GLU A 519 6.12 -7.57 14.18
C GLU A 519 5.87 -8.73 13.21
N ASP A 520 4.62 -9.11 12.93
CA ASP A 520 4.25 -10.05 11.86
C ASP A 520 4.30 -9.34 10.49
N VAL A 521 5.50 -9.09 10.00
CA VAL A 521 5.79 -8.21 8.86
C VAL A 521 5.33 -8.82 7.54
N ASP A 522 5.34 -10.14 7.39
CA ASP A 522 4.81 -10.81 6.20
C ASP A 522 3.36 -11.30 6.36
N GLY A 523 2.78 -11.14 7.54
CA GLY A 523 1.36 -11.27 7.79
C GLY A 523 0.84 -12.68 7.57
N ASP A 524 1.64 -13.68 7.89
CA ASP A 524 1.26 -15.09 7.81
C ASP A 524 0.80 -15.64 9.19
N GLY A 525 0.86 -14.82 10.24
CA GLY A 525 0.45 -15.16 11.60
C GLY A 525 1.45 -16.05 12.35
N SER A 526 2.65 -16.24 11.83
CA SER A 526 3.73 -17.03 12.40
C SER A 526 5.00 -16.20 12.54
N TYR A 527 5.79 -16.48 13.57
CA TYR A 527 7.09 -15.80 13.71
C TYR A 527 8.09 -16.40 12.73
N ASP A 528 8.64 -15.56 11.85
CA ASP A 528 9.68 -15.94 10.93
C ASP A 528 11.10 -15.52 11.33
N ARG A 529 12.04 -16.42 11.00
CA ARG A 529 13.47 -16.20 11.17
C ARG A 529 14.07 -15.68 9.87
N ALA A 530 15.21 -15.00 10.01
CA ALA A 530 16.03 -14.61 8.86
C ALA A 530 16.25 -15.77 7.88
N TYR A 531 16.12 -15.50 6.58
CA TYR A 531 16.03 -16.53 5.57
C TYR A 531 17.32 -17.32 5.43
N THR A 532 17.15 -18.53 4.92
CA THR A 532 18.24 -19.44 4.63
C THR A 532 18.16 -19.97 3.21
N TYR A 533 19.18 -20.71 2.79
CA TYR A 533 19.20 -21.30 1.47
C TYR A 533 17.98 -22.19 1.16
N SER A 534 17.41 -22.87 2.16
CA SER A 534 16.26 -23.76 1.95
C SER A 534 15.00 -23.02 1.51
N ASN A 535 14.82 -21.76 1.89
CA ASN A 535 13.67 -20.94 1.50
C ASN A 535 13.63 -20.74 -0.04
N PHE A 536 14.79 -20.73 -0.70
CA PHE A 536 14.90 -20.55 -2.15
C PHE A 536 14.86 -21.87 -2.95
N GLN A 537 14.93 -23.03 -2.31
CA GLN A 537 14.96 -24.30 -3.03
C GLN A 537 13.58 -24.64 -3.60
N LEU A 538 13.56 -25.31 -4.76
CA LEU A 538 12.35 -25.88 -5.35
C LEU A 538 11.60 -26.75 -4.34
N ALA A 539 10.27 -26.68 -4.37
CA ALA A 539 9.39 -27.46 -3.51
C ALA A 539 9.51 -28.97 -3.74
N ALA A 540 9.81 -29.35 -4.97
CA ALA A 540 9.79 -30.74 -5.40
C ALA A 540 10.92 -31.04 -6.40
N SER A 541 11.14 -32.34 -6.64
CA SER A 541 12.11 -32.78 -7.64
C SER A 541 11.68 -32.36 -9.06
N TRP A 542 12.64 -31.95 -9.89
CA TRP A 542 12.43 -31.56 -11.30
C TRP A 542 12.02 -32.76 -12.17
N ILE A 543 10.75 -33.13 -12.15
CA ILE A 543 10.17 -34.22 -12.94
C ILE A 543 8.72 -33.87 -13.37
N PRO A 544 8.21 -34.45 -14.47
CA PRO A 544 6.84 -34.19 -14.96
C PRO A 544 5.72 -34.54 -13.97
N ALA A 545 5.97 -35.43 -13.01
CA ALA A 545 4.99 -35.73 -11.97
C ALA A 545 4.76 -34.56 -11.01
N ASN A 546 5.78 -33.72 -10.80
CA ASN A 546 5.75 -32.63 -9.82
C ASN A 546 5.54 -31.26 -10.46
N TYR A 547 5.81 -31.10 -11.76
CA TYR A 547 5.72 -29.83 -12.47
C TYR A 547 4.94 -30.01 -13.78
N LEU A 548 3.87 -29.24 -13.96
CA LEU A 548 3.21 -29.08 -15.25
C LEU A 548 4.21 -28.56 -16.28
N ASN A 549 4.20 -29.17 -17.47
CA ASN A 549 5.06 -28.78 -18.59
C ASN A 549 6.58 -28.87 -18.28
N CYS A 550 6.98 -29.73 -17.34
CA CYS A 550 8.39 -29.97 -17.03
C CYS A 550 9.17 -30.54 -18.22
N PRO A 551 10.27 -29.89 -18.66
CA PRO A 551 11.11 -30.41 -19.74
C PRO A 551 11.79 -31.74 -19.38
N THR A 552 11.77 -32.68 -20.32
CA THR A 552 12.42 -34.01 -20.19
C THR A 552 13.65 -34.17 -21.09
N SER A 553 13.91 -33.19 -21.97
CA SER A 553 15.05 -33.21 -22.88
C SER A 553 16.37 -33.21 -22.10
N SER A 554 17.40 -33.91 -22.59
CA SER A 554 18.68 -34.04 -21.87
C SER A 554 19.38 -32.70 -21.60
N SER A 555 19.05 -31.67 -22.38
CA SER A 555 19.54 -30.30 -22.24
C SER A 555 18.81 -29.48 -21.18
N GLU A 556 17.66 -29.95 -20.67
CA GLU A 556 16.81 -29.18 -19.75
C GLU A 556 16.18 -30.04 -18.63
N ASN A 557 16.58 -31.30 -18.51
CA ASN A 557 16.03 -32.28 -17.55
C ASN A 557 16.42 -32.07 -16.08
N THR A 558 16.97 -30.89 -15.74
CA THR A 558 17.25 -30.46 -14.37
C THR A 558 17.14 -28.94 -14.33
N PHE A 559 16.76 -28.36 -13.19
CA PHE A 559 16.73 -26.90 -13.01
C PHE A 559 18.03 -26.20 -13.46
N SER A 560 19.19 -26.70 -13.01
CA SER A 560 20.50 -26.10 -13.33
C SER A 560 20.88 -26.13 -14.82
N LYS A 561 20.23 -27.00 -15.62
CA LYS A 561 20.39 -27.02 -17.08
C LYS A 561 19.35 -26.15 -17.78
N PHE A 562 18.19 -25.97 -17.16
CA PHE A 562 17.13 -25.12 -17.65
C PHE A 562 17.43 -23.63 -17.43
N ALA A 563 18.05 -23.30 -16.30
CA ALA A 563 18.37 -21.95 -15.85
C ALA A 563 19.76 -21.48 -16.31
N ASP A 564 19.90 -20.17 -16.53
CA ASP A 564 21.18 -19.50 -16.76
C ASP A 564 21.80 -19.10 -15.42
N SER A 565 23.13 -18.98 -15.36
CA SER A 565 23.83 -18.55 -14.14
C SER A 565 23.53 -17.12 -13.70
N LYS A 566 23.00 -16.30 -14.62
CA LYS A 566 22.66 -14.89 -14.44
C LYS A 566 21.49 -14.52 -15.36
N VAL A 567 20.70 -13.52 -15.00
CA VAL A 567 19.63 -12.97 -15.83
C VAL A 567 20.12 -11.71 -16.55
N GLY A 568 19.78 -11.55 -17.82
CA GLY A 568 20.16 -10.37 -18.61
C GLY A 568 19.04 -9.35 -18.82
N ARG A 569 17.79 -9.80 -18.68
CA ARG A 569 16.60 -8.95 -18.84
C ARG A 569 15.41 -9.55 -18.11
N ILE A 570 14.59 -8.71 -17.52
CA ILE A 570 13.28 -9.07 -16.97
C ILE A 570 12.28 -8.04 -17.49
N ASP A 571 11.36 -8.48 -18.34
CA ASP A 571 10.19 -7.69 -18.69
C ASP A 571 9.01 -8.23 -17.87
N GLY A 572 8.45 -7.40 -17.00
CA GLY A 572 7.40 -7.78 -16.07
C GLY A 572 7.47 -7.00 -14.77
N THR A 573 6.30 -6.87 -14.14
CA THR A 573 6.18 -6.35 -12.78
C THR A 573 6.39 -7.49 -11.78
N ILE A 574 7.19 -7.27 -10.75
CA ILE A 574 7.47 -8.26 -9.72
C ILE A 574 7.01 -7.72 -8.38
N TYR A 575 6.28 -8.57 -7.67
CA TYR A 575 5.90 -8.39 -6.28
C TYR A 575 6.18 -9.68 -5.51
N THR A 576 6.69 -9.54 -4.29
CA THR A 576 6.94 -10.68 -3.40
C THR A 576 6.66 -10.30 -1.95
N ASN A 577 5.99 -11.14 -1.16
CA ASN A 577 5.87 -10.87 0.29
C ASN A 577 7.24 -10.99 0.97
N HIS A 578 8.15 -11.84 0.48
CA HIS A 578 9.41 -12.11 1.18
C HIS A 578 10.61 -11.47 0.46
N ALA A 579 11.48 -12.28 -0.14
CA ALA A 579 12.72 -11.81 -0.73
C ALA A 579 12.74 -11.90 -2.26
N LEU A 580 13.37 -10.92 -2.89
CA LEU A 580 13.84 -11.02 -4.27
C LEU A 580 15.35 -11.26 -4.25
N ALA A 581 15.82 -12.38 -4.76
CA ALA A 581 17.24 -12.73 -4.72
C ALA A 581 17.77 -13.31 -6.02
N GLY A 582 18.92 -12.81 -6.49
CA GLY A 582 19.65 -13.48 -7.55
C GLY A 582 20.78 -12.70 -8.20
N CYS A 583 21.12 -13.09 -9.44
CA CYS A 583 22.30 -12.57 -10.12
C CYS A 583 21.99 -12.03 -11.51
N PHE A 584 22.53 -10.85 -11.84
CA PHE A 584 22.43 -10.24 -13.17
C PHE A 584 23.75 -10.29 -13.95
N TYR A 585 23.63 -10.27 -15.29
CA TYR A 585 24.71 -9.92 -16.19
C TYR A 585 25.03 -8.42 -16.13
N ASN A 586 26.16 -8.01 -16.72
CA ASN A 586 26.45 -6.59 -16.87
C ASN A 586 25.48 -5.93 -17.85
N ASN A 587 25.02 -4.72 -17.52
CA ASN A 587 24.06 -3.93 -18.28
C ASN A 587 22.73 -4.66 -18.49
N SER A 588 22.24 -5.30 -17.43
CA SER A 588 20.93 -5.97 -17.45
C SER A 588 19.80 -4.96 -17.36
N ASN A 589 18.65 -5.28 -17.95
CA ASN A 589 17.48 -4.41 -17.93
C ASN A 589 16.32 -5.06 -17.17
N VAL A 590 15.65 -4.29 -16.34
CA VAL A 590 14.37 -4.67 -15.75
C VAL A 590 13.34 -3.65 -16.22
N ASN A 591 12.28 -4.09 -16.86
CA ASN A 591 11.22 -3.24 -17.38
C ASN A 591 9.91 -3.58 -16.66
N GLY A 592 9.35 -2.63 -15.90
CA GLY A 592 8.25 -2.84 -14.97
C GLY A 592 8.58 -2.25 -13.60
N ALA A 593 8.17 -2.92 -12.52
CA ALA A 593 8.52 -2.55 -11.15
C ALA A 593 9.06 -3.76 -10.37
N LEU A 594 9.97 -3.52 -9.43
CA LEU A 594 10.47 -4.51 -8.48
C LEU A 594 10.00 -4.14 -7.07
N VAL A 595 9.15 -4.98 -6.48
CA VAL A 595 8.52 -4.73 -5.18
C VAL A 595 8.76 -5.93 -4.26
N ALA A 596 9.26 -5.68 -3.05
CA ALA A 596 9.43 -6.69 -2.00
C ALA A 596 8.95 -6.16 -0.64
N ARG A 597 8.34 -7.02 0.18
CA ARG A 597 7.80 -6.62 1.49
C ARG A 597 8.83 -6.82 2.60
N ASN A 598 9.10 -8.07 2.97
CA ASN A 598 9.85 -8.37 4.19
C ASN A 598 11.37 -8.21 3.99
N GLU A 599 11.97 -8.92 3.04
CA GLU A 599 13.43 -9.01 2.94
C GLU A 599 14.03 -8.26 1.75
N ALA A 600 15.26 -7.82 1.95
CA ALA A 600 16.05 -7.08 0.98
C ALA A 600 16.10 -7.72 -0.40
N MET A 601 16.09 -6.86 -1.43
CA MET A 601 16.41 -7.27 -2.78
C MET A 601 17.91 -7.58 -2.90
N ILE A 602 18.26 -8.86 -2.79
CA ILE A 602 19.65 -9.31 -2.73
C ILE A 602 20.14 -9.66 -4.13
N VAL A 603 20.83 -8.69 -4.71
CA VAL A 603 21.24 -8.79 -6.11
C VAL A 603 22.76 -8.69 -6.22
N TYR A 604 23.36 -9.68 -6.88
CA TYR A 604 24.77 -9.65 -7.25
C TYR A 604 24.94 -9.44 -8.76
N GLY A 605 25.73 -8.45 -9.14
CA GLY A 605 25.93 -8.14 -10.54
C GLY A 605 26.87 -6.96 -10.75
N SER A 606 26.80 -6.41 -11.95
CA SER A 606 27.37 -5.10 -12.27
C SER A 606 26.20 -4.21 -12.71
N ALA A 607 26.38 -3.27 -13.64
CA ALA A 607 25.36 -2.25 -13.88
C ALA A 607 23.99 -2.84 -14.29
N ILE A 608 22.90 -2.34 -13.70
CA ILE A 608 21.53 -2.66 -14.11
C ILE A 608 20.75 -1.37 -14.35
N THR A 609 19.76 -1.47 -15.25
CA THR A 609 18.82 -0.39 -15.54
C THR A 609 17.41 -0.87 -15.20
N LEU A 610 16.74 -0.15 -14.31
CA LEU A 610 15.34 -0.38 -13.94
C LEU A 610 14.49 0.65 -14.67
N ASN A 611 13.71 0.26 -15.65
CA ASN A 611 12.79 1.14 -16.37
C ASN A 611 11.38 0.90 -15.84
N HIS A 612 10.84 1.89 -15.16
CA HIS A 612 9.45 1.86 -14.72
C HIS A 612 8.51 1.82 -15.92
N ASP A 613 7.38 1.12 -15.76
CA ASP A 613 6.31 1.07 -16.74
C ASP A 613 5.18 1.97 -16.24
N GLU A 614 4.99 3.13 -16.88
CA GLU A 614 4.07 4.16 -16.40
C GLU A 614 2.60 3.69 -16.36
N ARG A 615 2.27 2.60 -17.08
CA ARG A 615 0.96 1.91 -16.99
C ARG A 615 0.64 1.40 -15.58
N LEU A 616 1.66 1.28 -14.72
CA LEU A 616 1.53 0.87 -13.33
C LEU A 616 1.20 2.02 -12.38
N THR A 617 1.41 3.29 -12.80
CA THR A 617 1.21 4.43 -11.92
C THR A 617 -0.27 4.61 -11.52
N LYS A 618 -0.48 5.14 -10.32
CA LYS A 618 -1.79 5.52 -9.80
C LYS A 618 -2.49 6.64 -10.57
N TRP A 619 -1.76 7.49 -11.30
CA TRP A 619 -2.39 8.52 -12.14
C TRP A 619 -2.92 7.92 -13.44
N GLY A 620 -2.27 6.86 -13.93
CA GLY A 620 -2.91 5.95 -14.87
C GLY A 620 -4.01 5.14 -14.18
N SER A 621 -4.30 3.95 -14.72
CA SER A 621 -5.27 3.05 -14.11
C SER A 621 -4.66 2.09 -13.09
N GLY A 622 -3.41 2.26 -12.64
CA GLY A 622 -2.77 1.32 -11.71
C GLY A 622 -2.75 -0.12 -12.23
N ALA A 623 -2.56 -0.27 -13.55
CA ALA A 623 -2.69 -1.50 -14.32
C ALA A 623 -4.06 -2.20 -14.35
N MET A 624 -5.13 -1.57 -13.86
CA MET A 624 -6.47 -2.16 -13.83
C MET A 624 -7.03 -2.53 -15.21
N ASP A 625 -6.70 -1.74 -16.25
CA ASP A 625 -7.21 -1.95 -17.60
C ASP A 625 -6.57 -3.15 -18.33
N TYR A 626 -5.51 -3.74 -17.76
CA TYR A 626 -4.73 -4.79 -18.41
C TYR A 626 -5.05 -6.19 -17.86
N SER A 627 -6.20 -6.36 -17.19
CA SER A 627 -6.55 -7.60 -16.47
C SER A 627 -5.46 -8.01 -15.46
N MET A 628 -4.81 -7.01 -14.89
CA MET A 628 -3.72 -7.15 -13.94
C MET A 628 -4.15 -6.53 -12.62
N TYR A 629 -4.57 -7.39 -11.71
CA TYR A 629 -5.03 -6.96 -10.40
C TYR A 629 -3.88 -7.02 -9.41
N LEU A 630 -2.88 -6.18 -9.66
CA LEU A 630 -1.74 -6.00 -8.76
C LEU A 630 -2.22 -5.91 -7.31
N SER A 631 -1.40 -6.36 -6.36
CA SER A 631 -1.75 -6.39 -4.95
C SER A 631 -2.45 -5.10 -4.54
N ARG A 632 -3.69 -5.23 -4.05
CA ARG A 632 -4.62 -4.10 -3.87
C ARG A 632 -4.62 -3.66 -2.41
N VAL A 633 -4.95 -2.40 -2.15
CA VAL A 633 -5.04 -1.87 -0.78
C VAL A 633 -6.43 -1.32 -0.52
N LYS A 634 -6.90 -1.54 0.70
CA LYS A 634 -8.11 -0.91 1.21
C LYS A 634 -7.87 0.58 1.43
N GLY A 635 -8.85 1.39 1.09
CA GLY A 635 -8.81 2.85 1.23
C GLY A 635 -10.12 3.40 1.76
N VAL A 636 -10.02 4.51 2.48
CA VAL A 636 -11.17 5.25 3.02
C VAL A 636 -10.98 6.73 2.73
N ALA A 637 -12.04 7.40 2.27
CA ALA A 637 -12.05 8.83 2.01
C ALA A 637 -13.39 9.45 2.38
N THR A 638 -13.38 10.58 3.07
CA THR A 638 -14.60 11.39 3.27
C THR A 638 -14.87 12.19 2.00
N VAL A 639 -16.02 11.97 1.36
CA VAL A 639 -16.34 12.56 0.04
C VAL A 639 -17.40 13.64 0.11
N ALA A 640 -18.22 13.66 1.16
CA ALA A 640 -19.20 14.72 1.40
C ALA A 640 -19.39 14.95 2.89
N TRP A 641 -19.77 16.18 3.24
CA TRP A 641 -20.07 16.59 4.60
C TRP A 641 -21.17 17.67 4.57
N GLU A 642 -22.22 17.48 5.37
CA GLU A 642 -23.37 18.37 5.47
C GLU A 642 -23.75 18.59 6.94
N GLN A 643 -24.15 19.82 7.25
CA GLN A 643 -24.67 20.21 8.56
C GLN A 643 -26.14 20.59 8.42
N GLU A 644 -27.01 19.98 9.24
CA GLU A 644 -28.45 20.25 9.30
C GLU A 644 -28.88 20.94 10.60
#